data_AF-A0A9X3AB52-F1
#
_entry.id   AF-A0A9X3AB52-F1
#
_cell.length_a   1.000
_cell.length_b   1.000
_cell.length_c   1.000
_cell.angle_alpha   90.00
_cell.angle_beta   90.00
_cell.angle_gamma   90.00
#
_symmetry.space_group_name_H-M   'P 1'
#
loop_
_entity.id
_entity.type
_entity.pdbx_description
1 polymer ?
#
loop_
_entity_poly.entity_id
_entity_poly.type
_entity_poly.pdbx_seq_one_letter_code
_entity_poly.pdbx_strand_id
1 'polypeptide(L)'
;MKIKVTQTRQVFRKARIVACLQLLLLQTATPVMLAFTPAMAASPNRHELRTMASLTPEQRAVVESNYISRNHFKIGYTLTNYDTLKQVAQKSHISLLTLREINRIQYPHDADFYRLKVGDWLMIPRWTSPQEAEQAMLDCYNLANHTLSEMSEAELAAALATPAPALAHRNAVADTSPADNTQQQDKEVAKWLTQTGNIANSSNSGEAAKALALNSATQATSSSVEAWLAQFGHARIQLNVNDQGHLDGSNADLLLPLYDTGKSLIFTQLGIHDKDDYTTFNMGLGQRWFGGQQMLGYNAFIDQEMRNNHTRLGLGTEYWRDYLKLAGNAYIGLTGWKESKTLEDYEEKAASGFDLRGEGYLPDWPQLGAKLSYEQYFGDNVGLFGKDKLQSDPFAVTAGVNYTPVPLVTAGLDYKQGKDGANDTLFNLQFNYLFGVPWQQQISPDAVDSLRTLNGSRLEFVNRNNNMVMQYKKMDVIKLSLPASLHGNASAQQTLIATVKAKHGLSRLQWDDANLIAAGGSIQQVNNMQYQITLPSRAGDYSISAIAYDTRGNASNTASTLIRVEQSAAPDVTITSLTPDITSAPADGSTPVTYTLKAAVPAQNTDIKLNEYTIHWSNRGAGDLSTAETPLDANGQAQVRLTSTVAGGVNLTATLINAGGTKVAETTSQAAEFTSEYNLDTITSDKNSAKADGLDAIALITRATNNGNALNGYNVKWTFEYPDGTTKDATLQTNSDGNVSTSITSNLEGPVNIIAELTDETGHVVAKRTANVSFTSAAQEIGSITFSDAQPHYQWTDRSAALSVEVNDSSGAAIPDEQLIWDISNCSDCSSPAETKTDSSGKLEATLTLDGNAAEGDRTIKICSATDSNKCATKSITFLAPPTINQYQTLGTSTPKTGNEFGGVRIKGGEIKVTATGSTSNIVRYTWTSSSSELPVSGSDNWEHIITLNDNVGGDVTLTAEASGLETRSTSFRVENSGQWYYLPDGAVFYYANINASAAGCRSATAVDNESEMKSIYNVWGNFFKYSTELNRKDGYGGLPVWISGSAAGNTATLFYFGGVNEGTSHDNITIADGQAWAVCK
;
A
#
# COMPACT_ATOMS: atom_id res chain seq x y z
N MET A 1 -16.73 30.98 -22.83
CA MET A 1 -15.83 31.72 -21.91
C MET A 1 -15.17 30.67 -21.01
N LYS A 2 -14.06 30.02 -21.38
CA LYS A 2 -12.64 30.46 -21.50
C LYS A 2 -11.97 30.85 -20.16
N ILE A 3 -11.03 29.97 -19.75
CA ILE A 3 -9.75 30.23 -19.03
C ILE A 3 -9.68 30.04 -17.49
N LYS A 4 -8.94 28.98 -17.10
CA LYS A 4 -8.00 28.76 -15.96
C LYS A 4 -8.39 29.28 -14.56
N VAL A 5 -8.38 28.50 -13.46
CA VAL A 5 -7.57 27.32 -13.04
C VAL A 5 -6.07 27.60 -12.92
N THR A 6 -5.63 28.22 -11.81
CA THR A 6 -4.19 28.31 -11.43
C THR A 6 -4.01 28.48 -9.90
N GLN A 7 -4.09 27.41 -9.11
CA GLN A 7 -3.45 27.36 -7.78
C GLN A 7 -3.25 25.94 -7.19
N THR A 8 -4.09 24.96 -7.54
CA THR A 8 -4.07 23.60 -6.92
C THR A 8 -2.83 22.74 -7.21
N ARG A 9 -1.94 23.15 -8.13
CA ARG A 9 -0.83 22.31 -8.64
C ARG A 9 0.45 22.28 -7.81
N GLN A 10 0.66 23.19 -6.85
CA GLN A 10 1.91 23.22 -6.06
C GLN A 10 1.90 22.33 -4.81
N VAL A 11 0.74 22.09 -4.19
CA VAL A 11 0.64 21.22 -2.99
C VAL A 11 0.82 19.75 -3.37
N PHE A 12 0.10 19.27 -4.39
CA PHE A 12 0.18 17.88 -4.84
C PHE A 12 1.56 17.50 -5.41
N ARG A 13 2.30 18.44 -6.04
CA ARG A 13 3.67 18.17 -6.49
C ARG A 13 4.63 17.92 -5.33
N LYS A 14 4.53 18.67 -4.22
CA LYS A 14 5.41 18.45 -3.05
C LYS A 14 5.11 17.14 -2.32
N ALA A 15 3.84 16.73 -2.22
CA ALA A 15 3.47 15.45 -1.62
C ALA A 15 4.01 14.23 -2.40
N ARG A 16 3.91 14.26 -3.74
CA ARG A 16 4.38 13.18 -4.62
C ARG A 16 5.90 13.00 -4.60
N ILE A 17 6.67 14.09 -4.51
CA ILE A 17 8.13 14.05 -4.39
C ILE A 17 8.56 13.32 -3.10
N VAL A 18 7.94 13.60 -1.96
CA VAL A 18 8.31 12.96 -0.67
C VAL A 18 7.98 11.45 -0.68
N ALA A 19 6.80 11.07 -1.16
CA ALA A 19 6.42 9.66 -1.28
C ALA A 19 7.36 8.88 -2.22
N CYS A 20 7.77 9.48 -3.34
CA CYS A 20 8.65 8.81 -4.28
C CYS A 20 10.12 8.75 -3.81
N LEU A 21 10.62 9.71 -3.00
CA LEU A 21 11.91 9.57 -2.33
C LEU A 21 11.95 8.33 -1.42
N GLN A 22 10.85 8.02 -0.72
CA GLN A 22 10.78 6.83 0.13
C GLN A 22 10.76 5.51 -0.67
N LEU A 23 10.17 5.50 -1.86
CA LEU A 23 10.23 4.36 -2.79
C LEU A 23 11.61 4.20 -3.45
N LEU A 24 12.25 5.30 -3.85
CA LEU A 24 13.61 5.29 -4.41
C LEU A 24 14.65 4.77 -3.40
N LEU A 25 14.56 5.19 -2.13
CA LEU A 25 15.42 4.68 -1.05
C LEU A 25 15.25 3.17 -0.79
N LEU A 26 14.10 2.59 -1.16
CA LEU A 26 13.84 1.14 -1.11
C LEU A 26 14.30 0.38 -2.37
N GLN A 27 14.64 1.08 -3.46
CA GLN A 27 15.12 0.47 -4.71
C GLN A 27 16.64 0.65 -4.94
N THR A 28 17.30 1.61 -4.28
CA THR A 28 18.76 1.83 -4.40
C THR A 28 19.60 1.16 -3.30
N ALA A 29 19.00 0.33 -2.45
CA ALA A 29 19.65 -0.26 -1.27
C ALA A 29 20.39 -1.61 -1.51
N THR A 30 20.53 -2.04 -2.76
CA THR A 30 21.53 -3.03 -3.24
C THR A 30 21.60 -2.90 -4.76
N PRO A 31 22.78 -2.88 -5.42
CA PRO A 31 24.00 -3.59 -5.03
C PRO A 31 25.29 -2.74 -4.96
N VAL A 32 25.99 -2.80 -3.82
CA VAL A 32 27.43 -2.39 -3.72
C VAL A 32 28.23 -3.48 -2.99
N MET A 33 28.22 -4.68 -3.56
CA MET A 33 29.19 -5.75 -3.28
C MET A 33 29.43 -6.55 -4.56
N LEU A 34 30.70 -6.90 -4.84
CA LEU A 34 31.28 -7.64 -6.00
C LEU A 34 32.14 -6.82 -6.99
N ALA A 35 33.21 -6.19 -6.50
CA ALA A 35 34.45 -5.95 -7.26
C ALA A 35 35.67 -5.82 -6.33
N PHE A 36 36.88 -6.02 -6.87
CA PHE A 36 38.21 -5.90 -6.24
C PHE A 36 38.72 -7.05 -5.36
N THR A 37 39.32 -8.05 -6.04
CA THR A 37 40.47 -8.81 -5.53
C THR A 37 41.78 -8.05 -5.83
N PRO A 38 42.84 -8.29 -5.04
CA PRO A 38 43.95 -9.09 -5.56
C PRO A 38 44.28 -10.29 -4.67
N ALA A 39 45.01 -11.26 -5.22
CA ALA A 39 45.29 -12.54 -4.56
C ALA A 39 46.57 -12.53 -3.69
N MET A 40 46.60 -13.37 -2.64
CA MET A 40 47.75 -14.22 -2.26
C MET A 40 47.40 -15.18 -1.08
N ALA A 41 47.15 -16.46 -1.43
CA ALA A 41 47.35 -17.70 -0.67
C ALA A 41 46.81 -17.95 0.78
N ALA A 42 46.45 -19.23 0.98
CA ALA A 42 46.42 -20.01 2.24
C ALA A 42 45.18 -19.96 3.18
N SER A 43 44.24 -20.87 2.86
CA SER A 43 43.58 -21.89 3.72
C SER A 43 42.50 -21.46 4.77
N PRO A 44 41.63 -22.40 5.23
CA PRO A 44 40.23 -22.06 5.57
C PRO A 44 39.81 -22.32 7.03
N ASN A 45 38.58 -21.91 7.39
CA ASN A 45 37.63 -22.75 8.14
C ASN A 45 36.16 -22.27 7.98
N ARG A 46 35.20 -23.17 8.20
CA ARG A 46 33.74 -22.89 8.21
C ARG A 46 33.26 -22.57 9.64
N HIS A 47 32.09 -21.95 9.77
CA HIS A 47 31.08 -22.31 10.77
C HIS A 47 29.67 -21.85 10.30
N GLU A 48 28.62 -22.27 11.02
CA GLU A 48 27.31 -22.56 10.45
C GLU A 48 26.20 -21.56 10.84
N LEU A 49 25.17 -21.47 9.99
CA LEU A 49 23.94 -20.71 10.25
C LEU A 49 22.94 -21.56 11.04
N ARG A 50 22.35 -21.02 12.11
CA ARG A 50 21.13 -21.55 12.75
C ARG A 50 19.91 -20.74 12.33
N THR A 51 18.80 -21.43 12.10
CA THR A 51 17.50 -20.85 11.74
C THR A 51 16.72 -20.35 12.98
N MET A 52 15.91 -19.31 12.81
CA MET A 52 14.98 -18.81 13.84
C MET A 52 13.62 -19.50 13.76
N ALA A 53 12.88 -19.49 14.87
CA ALA A 53 11.55 -20.07 15.01
C ALA A 53 10.45 -18.99 15.21
N SER A 54 9.19 -19.43 15.13
CA SER A 54 7.97 -18.59 15.02
C SER A 54 7.61 -17.72 16.23
N LEU A 55 7.11 -16.50 15.95
CA LEU A 55 6.51 -15.56 16.92
C LEU A 55 5.12 -15.99 17.41
N THR A 56 4.71 -15.49 18.58
CA THR A 56 3.41 -15.77 19.24
C THR A 56 2.29 -14.79 18.84
N PRO A 57 1.00 -15.11 19.09
CA PRO A 57 -0.13 -14.24 18.74
C PRO A 57 -0.10 -12.87 19.42
N GLU A 58 0.38 -12.80 20.66
CA GLU A 58 0.46 -11.54 21.44
C GLU A 58 1.55 -10.61 20.88
N GLN A 59 2.65 -11.17 20.37
CA GLN A 59 3.66 -10.41 19.62
C GLN A 59 3.09 -9.87 18.30
N ARG A 60 2.23 -10.64 17.62
CA ARG A 60 1.53 -10.21 16.39
C ARG A 60 0.65 -8.98 16.65
N ALA A 61 -0.15 -9.01 17.73
CA ALA A 61 -1.02 -7.88 18.12
C ALA A 61 -0.26 -6.57 18.43
N VAL A 62 0.92 -6.65 19.06
CA VAL A 62 1.74 -5.46 19.33
C VAL A 62 2.29 -4.82 18.04
N VAL A 63 2.74 -5.65 17.09
CA VAL A 63 3.22 -5.18 15.77
C VAL A 63 2.09 -4.56 14.95
N GLU A 64 0.91 -5.19 14.91
CA GLU A 64 -0.25 -4.69 14.17
C GLU A 64 -0.71 -3.31 14.66
N SER A 65 -0.56 -3.00 15.96
CA SER A 65 -1.05 -1.74 16.56
C SER A 65 -0.28 -0.47 16.15
N ASN A 66 1.03 -0.56 15.90
CA ASN A 66 1.87 0.64 15.68
C ASN A 66 1.88 1.15 14.22
N TYR A 67 1.57 0.28 13.24
CA TYR A 67 1.63 0.65 11.82
C TYR A 67 0.44 1.50 11.33
N ILE A 68 -0.57 1.72 12.18
CA ILE A 68 -1.94 2.00 11.72
C ILE A 68 -2.20 3.42 11.19
N SER A 69 -1.49 4.42 11.71
CA SER A 69 -2.15 5.72 11.94
C SER A 69 -2.03 6.80 10.84
N ARG A 70 -1.40 6.53 9.69
CA ARG A 70 -0.98 7.63 8.76
C ARG A 70 -1.11 7.45 7.25
N ASN A 71 -1.25 6.24 6.70
CA ASN A 71 -1.20 6.03 5.24
C ASN A 71 -2.45 5.34 4.68
N HIS A 72 -2.57 5.33 3.35
CA HIS A 72 -3.74 4.86 2.59
C HIS A 72 -3.89 3.33 2.61
N PHE A 73 -3.96 2.71 3.79
CA PHE A 73 -4.06 1.26 3.97
C PHE A 73 -5.25 0.86 4.86
N LYS A 74 -5.87 -0.28 4.58
CA LYS A 74 -6.84 -0.98 5.42
C LYS A 74 -6.10 -2.16 6.04
N ILE A 75 -6.21 -2.25 7.35
CA ILE A 75 -5.24 -2.92 8.20
C ILE A 75 -6.02 -4.01 8.92
N GLY A 76 -5.67 -5.26 8.58
CA GLY A 76 -6.55 -6.41 8.75
C GLY A 76 -7.46 -6.65 7.54
N TYR A 77 -6.91 -7.25 6.49
CA TYR A 77 -7.65 -8.21 5.67
C TYR A 77 -7.26 -9.63 6.13
N THR A 78 -8.13 -10.29 6.88
CA THR A 78 -7.96 -11.70 7.22
C THR A 78 -8.38 -12.56 6.04
N LEU A 79 -7.53 -13.48 5.60
CA LEU A 79 -7.84 -14.41 4.52
C LEU A 79 -9.03 -15.30 4.90
N THR A 80 -10.12 -15.23 4.13
CA THR A 80 -11.27 -16.13 4.31
C THR A 80 -11.10 -17.42 3.51
N ASN A 81 -11.98 -18.40 3.74
CA ASN A 81 -12.01 -19.70 3.06
C ASN A 81 -12.09 -19.62 1.52
N TYR A 82 -12.40 -18.43 0.98
CA TYR A 82 -12.64 -18.17 -0.44
C TYR A 82 -11.69 -17.10 -1.02
N ASP A 83 -10.64 -16.72 -0.29
CA ASP A 83 -9.68 -15.69 -0.69
C ASP A 83 -8.30 -16.26 -1.03
N THR A 84 -7.85 -16.03 -2.26
CA THR A 84 -6.43 -16.14 -2.64
C THR A 84 -5.74 -14.78 -2.58
N LEU A 85 -4.42 -14.77 -2.39
CA LEU A 85 -3.62 -13.53 -2.39
C LEU A 85 -3.79 -12.72 -3.69
N LYS A 86 -3.93 -13.38 -4.85
CA LYS A 86 -4.18 -12.74 -6.16
C LYS A 86 -5.53 -12.01 -6.16
N GLN A 87 -6.58 -12.63 -5.61
CA GLN A 87 -7.90 -11.99 -5.44
C GLN A 87 -7.88 -10.86 -4.41
N VAL A 88 -7.15 -10.98 -3.29
CA VAL A 88 -7.03 -9.90 -2.29
C VAL A 88 -6.29 -8.70 -2.88
N ALA A 89 -5.25 -8.92 -3.68
CA ALA A 89 -4.56 -7.87 -4.42
C ALA A 89 -5.49 -7.16 -5.42
N GLN A 90 -6.25 -7.93 -6.23
CA GLN A 90 -7.23 -7.41 -7.18
C GLN A 90 -8.37 -6.62 -6.50
N LYS A 91 -8.94 -7.14 -5.40
CA LYS A 91 -9.92 -6.44 -4.54
C LYS A 91 -9.40 -5.14 -3.93
N SER A 92 -8.08 -4.95 -3.94
CA SER A 92 -7.38 -3.77 -3.43
C SER A 92 -6.75 -2.93 -4.55
N HIS A 93 -7.09 -3.22 -5.81
CA HIS A 93 -6.60 -2.55 -7.03
C HIS A 93 -5.07 -2.53 -7.18
N ILE A 94 -4.38 -3.60 -6.77
CA ILE A 94 -2.93 -3.75 -6.89
C ILE A 94 -2.49 -5.11 -7.45
N SER A 95 -1.26 -5.19 -7.96
CA SER A 95 -0.66 -6.47 -8.35
C SER A 95 -0.29 -7.30 -7.12
N LEU A 96 -0.25 -8.63 -7.27
CA LEU A 96 0.18 -9.55 -6.22
C LEU A 96 1.63 -9.27 -5.75
N LEU A 97 2.51 -8.83 -6.66
CA LEU A 97 3.86 -8.40 -6.32
C LEU A 97 3.85 -7.14 -5.45
N THR A 98 2.97 -6.18 -5.73
CA THR A 98 2.79 -4.97 -4.90
C THR A 98 2.27 -5.35 -3.51
N LEU A 99 1.33 -6.30 -3.42
CA LEU A 99 0.83 -6.82 -2.15
C LEU A 99 1.95 -7.53 -1.36
N ARG A 100 2.83 -8.29 -2.03
CA ARG A 100 4.05 -8.84 -1.44
C ARG A 100 4.93 -7.74 -0.85
N GLU A 101 5.29 -6.70 -1.61
CA GLU A 101 6.16 -5.63 -1.09
C GLU A 101 5.55 -4.92 0.12
N ILE A 102 4.25 -4.60 0.09
CA ILE A 102 3.54 -3.97 1.20
C ILE A 102 3.61 -4.83 2.47
N ASN A 103 3.49 -6.16 2.34
CA ASN A 103 3.48 -7.09 3.46
C ASN A 103 4.87 -7.66 3.80
N ARG A 104 5.92 -7.28 3.08
CA ARG A 104 7.31 -7.81 3.21
C ARG A 104 7.96 -7.51 4.56
N ILE A 105 7.43 -6.57 5.34
CA ILE A 105 7.88 -6.31 6.72
C ILE A 105 7.36 -7.39 7.68
N GLN A 106 6.17 -7.94 7.42
CA GLN A 106 5.53 -8.99 8.23
C GLN A 106 5.91 -10.40 7.73
N TYR A 107 6.13 -10.53 6.42
CA TYR A 107 6.51 -11.76 5.73
C TYR A 107 7.79 -11.52 4.90
N PRO A 108 8.98 -11.47 5.56
CA PRO A 108 10.23 -11.04 4.93
C PRO A 108 10.84 -12.05 3.95
N HIS A 109 10.26 -13.23 3.81
CA HIS A 109 10.63 -14.23 2.82
C HIS A 109 9.40 -14.62 1.99
N ASP A 110 9.60 -14.80 0.69
CA ASP A 110 8.50 -15.03 -0.25
C ASP A 110 7.78 -16.35 -0.02
N ALA A 111 8.52 -17.36 0.44
CA ALA A 111 7.95 -18.60 0.90
C ALA A 111 6.90 -18.39 2.01
N ASP A 112 7.07 -17.41 2.90
CA ASP A 112 6.14 -17.17 4.00
C ASP A 112 4.93 -16.37 3.53
N PHE A 113 5.13 -15.33 2.70
CA PHE A 113 4.03 -14.55 2.11
C PHE A 113 3.14 -15.41 1.19
N TYR A 114 3.71 -16.29 0.37
CA TYR A 114 2.94 -17.14 -0.54
C TYR A 114 2.41 -18.44 0.11
N ARG A 115 2.67 -18.68 1.41
CA ARG A 115 2.11 -19.82 2.18
C ARG A 115 1.03 -19.43 3.19
N LEU A 116 0.59 -18.17 3.19
CA LEU A 116 -0.45 -17.66 4.10
C LEU A 116 -1.77 -18.42 3.93
N LYS A 117 -2.43 -18.71 5.06
CA LYS A 117 -3.60 -19.58 5.10
C LYS A 117 -4.86 -18.80 5.50
N VAL A 118 -5.99 -19.46 5.39
CA VAL A 118 -7.27 -19.00 5.96
C VAL A 118 -7.05 -18.67 7.45
N GLY A 119 -7.36 -17.43 7.84
CA GLY A 119 -7.10 -16.90 9.19
C GLY A 119 -5.80 -16.10 9.36
N ASP A 120 -4.84 -16.17 8.42
CA ASP A 120 -3.71 -15.23 8.41
C ASP A 120 -4.14 -13.85 7.90
N TRP A 121 -3.30 -12.85 8.18
CA TRP A 121 -3.62 -11.43 8.14
C TRP A 121 -2.79 -10.71 7.07
N LEU A 122 -3.39 -9.72 6.41
CA LEU A 122 -2.75 -8.91 5.37
C LEU A 122 -3.03 -7.42 5.58
N MET A 123 -2.03 -6.60 5.26
CA MET A 123 -2.16 -5.17 5.02
C MET A 123 -2.45 -4.94 3.53
N ILE A 124 -3.50 -4.18 3.24
CA ILE A 124 -3.94 -3.86 1.88
C ILE A 124 -4.16 -2.33 1.72
N PRO A 125 -4.03 -1.75 0.52
CA PRO A 125 -4.34 -0.32 0.33
C PRO A 125 -5.84 0.00 0.47
N ARG A 126 -6.16 1.30 0.58
CA ARG A 126 -7.52 1.89 0.63
C ARG A 126 -7.94 2.58 -0.67
N TRP A 127 -7.25 2.29 -1.78
CA TRP A 127 -7.56 2.92 -3.06
C TRP A 127 -8.95 2.52 -3.54
N THR A 128 -9.66 3.49 -4.12
CA THR A 128 -11.09 3.40 -4.46
C THR A 128 -11.34 3.13 -5.95
N SER A 129 -10.29 3.18 -6.76
CA SER A 129 -10.32 2.85 -8.18
C SER A 129 -8.92 2.47 -8.69
N PRO A 130 -8.81 1.70 -9.79
CA PRO A 130 -7.53 1.46 -10.46
C PRO A 130 -6.81 2.74 -10.90
N GLN A 131 -7.56 3.77 -11.32
CA GLN A 131 -6.99 5.05 -11.77
C GLN A 131 -6.33 5.84 -10.63
N GLU A 132 -6.83 5.70 -9.39
CA GLU A 132 -6.17 6.27 -8.21
C GLU A 132 -4.81 5.60 -7.94
N ALA A 133 -4.75 4.27 -8.10
CA ALA A 133 -3.53 3.47 -7.93
C ALA A 133 -2.50 3.73 -9.04
N GLU A 134 -2.93 3.66 -10.30
CA GLU A 134 -2.08 3.83 -11.48
C GLU A 134 -1.48 5.24 -11.55
N GLN A 135 -2.29 6.28 -11.32
CA GLN A 135 -1.78 7.66 -11.30
C GLN A 135 -0.74 7.87 -10.19
N ALA A 136 -0.93 7.28 -9.01
CA ALA A 136 0.04 7.36 -7.91
C ALA A 136 1.38 6.67 -8.25
N MET A 137 1.34 5.52 -8.93
CA MET A 137 2.52 4.80 -9.41
C MET A 137 3.22 5.57 -10.56
N LEU A 138 2.46 6.06 -11.53
CA LEU A 138 2.97 6.76 -12.71
C LEU A 138 3.65 8.10 -12.36
N ASP A 139 3.11 8.85 -11.39
CA ASP A 139 3.77 10.07 -10.88
C ASP A 139 5.12 9.78 -10.21
N CYS A 140 5.32 8.59 -9.65
CA CYS A 140 6.60 8.20 -9.08
C CYS A 140 7.58 7.69 -10.16
N TYR A 141 7.09 6.90 -11.13
CA TYR A 141 7.90 6.41 -12.25
C TYR A 141 8.48 7.56 -13.11
N ASN A 142 7.69 8.62 -13.33
CA ASN A 142 8.15 9.81 -14.04
C ASN A 142 9.22 10.63 -13.29
N LEU A 143 9.42 10.40 -11.98
CA LEU A 143 10.47 11.06 -11.20
C LEU A 143 11.85 10.41 -11.42
N ALA A 144 11.91 9.17 -11.90
CA ALA A 144 13.14 8.40 -12.09
C ALA A 144 13.82 8.62 -13.45
N ASN A 145 13.08 9.02 -14.49
CA ASN A 145 13.56 9.01 -15.89
C ASN A 145 14.12 10.36 -16.42
N HIS A 146 14.31 11.38 -15.57
CA HIS A 146 14.85 12.67 -16.00
C HIS A 146 16.37 12.60 -16.24
N THR A 147 16.78 12.28 -17.47
CA THR A 147 18.19 12.14 -17.87
C THR A 147 18.78 13.44 -18.45
N LEU A 148 19.77 13.98 -17.73
CA LEU A 148 20.99 14.61 -18.26
C LEU A 148 20.88 15.39 -19.58
N SER A 149 20.36 16.62 -19.52
CA SER A 149 20.51 17.62 -20.60
C SER A 149 20.57 19.08 -20.14
N GLU A 150 20.07 19.41 -18.93
CA GLU A 150 20.05 20.80 -18.39
C GLU A 150 20.56 20.89 -16.94
N MET A 151 21.69 20.25 -16.61
CA MET A 151 22.36 20.36 -15.30
C MET A 151 23.78 20.91 -15.44
N SER A 152 24.24 21.64 -14.43
CA SER A 152 25.46 22.46 -14.50
C SER A 152 26.69 21.80 -13.84
N GLU A 153 27.90 22.24 -14.19
CA GLU A 153 29.16 21.68 -13.63
C GLU A 153 29.25 21.78 -12.09
N ALA A 154 28.52 22.71 -11.47
CA ALA A 154 28.44 22.82 -10.01
C ALA A 154 27.76 21.61 -9.34
N GLU A 155 26.83 20.95 -10.03
CA GLU A 155 26.12 19.77 -9.53
C GLU A 155 26.92 18.48 -9.79
N LEU A 156 27.69 18.45 -10.89
CA LEU A 156 28.57 17.33 -11.25
C LEU A 156 29.66 17.06 -10.20
N ALA A 157 30.14 18.11 -9.53
CA ALA A 157 31.14 18.02 -8.47
C ALA A 157 30.65 17.28 -7.20
N ALA A 158 29.33 17.21 -6.96
CA ALA A 158 28.77 16.51 -5.80
C ALA A 158 28.70 14.98 -5.97
N ALA A 159 28.85 14.47 -7.20
CA ALA A 159 28.66 13.06 -7.54
C ALA A 159 29.93 12.19 -7.48
N LEU A 160 31.10 12.75 -7.16
CA LEU A 160 32.42 12.17 -7.46
C LEU A 160 33.23 11.68 -6.24
N ALA A 161 32.59 11.27 -5.14
CA ALA A 161 33.25 11.06 -3.85
C ALA A 161 33.03 9.69 -3.14
N THR A 162 33.10 8.56 -3.85
CA THR A 162 33.18 7.22 -3.22
C THR A 162 34.17 6.26 -3.91
N PRO A 163 35.17 5.75 -3.16
CA PRO A 163 35.88 4.51 -3.49
C PRO A 163 35.30 3.31 -2.71
N ALA A 164 35.30 2.12 -3.32
CA ALA A 164 34.72 0.90 -2.74
C ALA A 164 35.62 0.22 -1.68
N PRO A 165 35.06 -0.55 -0.72
CA PRO A 165 35.83 -1.35 0.24
C PRO A 165 36.27 -2.70 -0.34
N ALA A 166 37.44 -3.18 0.10
CA ALA A 166 37.99 -4.50 -0.24
C ALA A 166 37.80 -5.53 0.90
N LEU A 167 38.12 -6.80 0.63
CA LEU A 167 37.89 -7.95 1.52
C LEU A 167 39.06 -8.30 2.48
N ALA A 168 38.70 -8.91 3.62
CA ALA A 168 39.56 -9.68 4.55
C ALA A 168 40.55 -8.85 5.42
N HIS A 169 41.20 -9.37 6.48
CA HIS A 169 41.42 -10.77 6.89
C HIS A 169 41.89 -10.88 8.39
N ARG A 170 41.64 -12.03 9.07
CA ARG A 170 42.35 -12.59 10.26
C ARG A 170 42.18 -11.86 11.64
N ASN A 171 42.34 -12.49 12.82
CA ASN A 171 42.47 -13.93 13.17
C ASN A 171 41.99 -14.24 14.62
N ALA A 172 41.88 -15.52 14.96
CA ALA A 172 41.29 -16.06 16.19
C ALA A 172 42.17 -16.05 17.47
N VAL A 173 41.51 -16.20 18.63
CA VAL A 173 42.00 -16.86 19.86
C VAL A 173 40.91 -17.85 20.35
N ALA A 174 41.29 -18.84 21.15
CA ALA A 174 40.62 -20.14 21.27
C ALA A 174 39.32 -20.22 22.11
N ASP A 175 38.38 -21.02 21.59
CA ASP A 175 37.72 -22.17 22.24
C ASP A 175 37.17 -22.06 23.68
N THR A 176 35.84 -21.89 23.79
CA THR A 176 34.99 -22.72 24.68
C THR A 176 33.57 -22.84 24.12
N SER A 177 33.00 -24.05 24.20
CA SER A 177 31.58 -24.39 23.97
C SER A 177 31.00 -24.91 25.31
N PRO A 178 29.68 -24.91 25.62
CA PRO A 178 28.57 -24.91 24.65
C PRO A 178 27.29 -24.11 24.97
N ALA A 179 26.57 -23.77 23.90
CA ALA A 179 25.11 -23.84 23.63
C ALA A 179 24.01 -23.44 24.64
N ASP A 180 24.24 -23.30 25.94
CA ASP A 180 23.16 -23.08 26.94
C ASP A 180 22.89 -21.59 27.24
N ASN A 181 23.89 -20.74 26.98
CA ASN A 181 23.93 -19.33 27.39
C ASN A 181 22.92 -18.43 26.64
N THR A 182 22.59 -18.75 25.38
CA THR A 182 21.73 -17.91 24.53
C THR A 182 20.30 -17.80 25.06
N GLN A 183 19.72 -18.87 25.61
CA GLN A 183 18.37 -18.81 26.20
C GLN A 183 18.30 -17.97 27.49
N GLN A 184 19.42 -17.73 28.17
CA GLN A 184 19.46 -16.78 29.29
C GLN A 184 19.60 -15.34 28.79
N GLN A 185 20.41 -15.10 27.75
CA GLN A 185 20.53 -13.79 27.11
C GLN A 185 19.19 -13.30 26.54
N ASP A 186 18.46 -14.15 25.79
CA ASP A 186 17.15 -13.79 25.22
C ASP A 186 16.11 -13.44 26.30
N LYS A 187 16.15 -14.12 27.45
CA LYS A 187 15.24 -13.86 28.58
C LYS A 187 15.54 -12.54 29.28
N GLU A 188 16.81 -12.19 29.46
CA GLU A 188 17.20 -10.89 30.04
C GLU A 188 16.96 -9.72 29.06
N VAL A 189 17.13 -9.93 27.75
CA VAL A 189 16.66 -8.98 26.71
C VAL A 189 15.16 -8.75 26.82
N ALA A 190 14.35 -9.82 26.85
CA ALA A 190 12.89 -9.72 26.98
C ALA A 190 12.46 -9.05 28.29
N LYS A 191 13.18 -9.29 29.39
CA LYS A 191 12.96 -8.67 30.71
C LYS A 191 13.28 -7.17 30.71
N TRP A 192 14.37 -6.73 30.08
CA TRP A 192 14.67 -5.30 29.90
C TRP A 192 13.64 -4.61 28.99
N LEU A 193 13.25 -5.24 27.88
CA LEU A 193 12.25 -4.71 26.95
C LEU A 193 10.85 -4.62 27.59
N THR A 194 10.42 -5.62 28.36
CA THR A 194 9.12 -5.58 29.06
C THR A 194 9.10 -4.59 30.22
N GLN A 195 10.22 -4.42 30.95
CA GLN A 195 10.35 -3.35 31.94
C GLN A 195 10.30 -1.96 31.28
N THR A 196 10.92 -1.80 30.12
CA THR A 196 10.87 -0.55 29.33
C THR A 196 9.46 -0.29 28.75
N GLY A 197 8.76 -1.33 28.30
CA GLY A 197 7.35 -1.24 27.88
C GLY A 197 6.41 -0.82 29.01
N ASN A 198 6.69 -1.21 30.25
CA ASN A 198 5.95 -0.74 31.43
C ASN A 198 6.21 0.73 31.76
N ILE A 199 7.33 1.33 31.32
CA ILE A 199 7.52 2.80 31.41
C ILE A 199 6.51 3.50 30.51
N ALA A 200 6.38 3.07 29.26
CA ALA A 200 5.49 3.68 28.26
C ALA A 200 3.99 3.56 28.62
N ASN A 201 3.62 2.59 29.45
CA ASN A 201 2.27 2.43 30.00
C ASN A 201 2.06 3.14 31.36
N SER A 202 3.11 3.71 31.97
CA SER A 202 3.01 4.41 33.25
C SER A 202 2.69 5.89 33.05
N SER A 203 1.69 6.41 33.77
CA SER A 203 1.33 7.83 33.73
C SER A 203 2.25 8.72 34.59
N ASN A 204 3.46 8.25 34.91
CA ASN A 204 4.45 8.96 35.72
C ASN A 204 5.88 8.51 35.35
N SER A 205 6.40 9.12 34.29
CA SER A 205 7.76 8.97 33.76
C SER A 205 8.85 8.99 34.85
N GLY A 206 8.70 9.89 35.84
CA GLY A 206 9.63 10.07 36.94
C GLY A 206 9.74 8.90 37.93
N GLU A 207 8.66 8.14 38.17
CA GLU A 207 8.72 6.93 39.00
C GLU A 207 9.29 5.74 38.23
N ALA A 208 8.96 5.63 36.94
CA ALA A 208 9.41 4.55 36.08
C ALA A 208 10.93 4.61 35.81
N ALA A 209 11.48 5.81 35.57
CA ALA A 209 12.92 6.03 35.49
C ALA A 209 13.65 5.67 36.80
N LYS A 210 13.02 5.97 37.95
CA LYS A 210 13.52 5.63 39.29
C LYS A 210 13.60 4.11 39.50
N ALA A 211 12.56 3.38 39.08
CA ALA A 211 12.53 1.93 39.14
C ALA A 211 13.62 1.28 38.27
N LEU A 212 13.88 1.81 37.06
CA LEU A 212 14.92 1.29 36.18
C LEU A 212 16.33 1.53 36.75
N ALA A 213 16.59 2.71 37.33
CA ALA A 213 17.85 3.02 38.01
C ALA A 213 18.10 2.16 39.27
N LEU A 214 17.07 1.88 40.07
CA LEU A 214 17.19 1.06 41.29
C LEU A 214 17.36 -0.44 40.99
N ASN A 215 16.70 -0.95 39.95
CA ASN A 215 16.75 -2.37 39.57
C ASN A 215 18.02 -2.74 38.79
N SER A 216 18.65 -1.80 38.08
CA SER A 216 19.95 -2.00 37.44
C SER A 216 21.10 -2.01 38.45
N ALA A 217 21.08 -1.08 39.41
CA ALA A 217 22.09 -0.98 40.47
C ALA A 217 22.19 -2.22 41.40
N THR A 218 21.16 -3.07 41.43
CA THR A 218 21.06 -4.25 42.32
C THR A 218 21.35 -5.60 41.65
N GLN A 219 21.54 -5.65 40.32
CA GLN A 219 21.77 -6.91 39.58
C GLN A 219 23.15 -7.00 38.88
N ALA A 220 23.99 -5.97 38.99
CA ALA A 220 25.31 -5.89 38.33
C ALA A 220 26.41 -6.74 39.01
N THR A 221 26.13 -8.01 39.30
CA THR A 221 27.02 -8.92 40.05
C THR A 221 27.22 -10.29 39.39
N SER A 222 27.00 -10.42 38.08
CA SER A 222 27.32 -11.63 37.31
C SER A 222 28.06 -11.31 36.01
N SER A 223 29.11 -12.07 35.72
CA SER A 223 30.00 -11.86 34.57
C SER A 223 29.30 -12.02 33.21
N SER A 224 28.22 -12.80 33.14
CA SER A 224 27.40 -12.94 31.94
C SER A 224 26.65 -11.64 31.59
N VAL A 225 26.29 -10.83 32.59
CA VAL A 225 25.61 -9.55 32.39
C VAL A 225 26.59 -8.49 31.88
N GLU A 226 27.84 -8.47 32.34
CA GLU A 226 28.84 -7.50 31.85
C GLU A 226 29.11 -7.64 30.34
N ALA A 227 29.25 -8.88 29.84
CA ALA A 227 29.46 -9.15 28.42
C ALA A 227 28.24 -8.77 27.54
N TRP A 228 27.02 -8.97 28.04
CA TRP A 228 25.79 -8.55 27.36
C TRP A 228 25.59 -7.03 27.42
N LEU A 229 25.94 -6.38 28.54
CA LEU A 229 25.87 -4.95 28.71
C LEU A 229 26.87 -4.20 27.81
N ALA A 230 28.05 -4.77 27.55
CA ALA A 230 29.10 -4.13 26.73
C ALA A 230 28.71 -3.85 25.26
N GLN A 231 27.60 -4.40 24.75
CA GLN A 231 27.09 -4.07 23.41
C GLN A 231 26.26 -2.76 23.37
N PHE A 232 25.76 -2.31 24.52
CA PHE A 232 25.04 -1.05 24.65
C PHE A 232 26.08 0.07 24.75
N GLY A 233 26.04 1.10 23.91
CA GLY A 233 27.12 2.10 23.87
C GLY A 233 27.10 3.02 25.08
N HIS A 234 25.99 3.71 25.27
CA HIS A 234 25.84 4.78 26.26
C HIS A 234 24.35 4.93 26.58
N ALA A 235 24.00 5.03 27.86
CA ALA A 235 22.66 5.37 28.35
C ALA A 235 22.70 6.68 29.13
N ARG A 236 21.65 7.50 29.02
CA ARG A 236 21.48 8.75 29.76
C ARG A 236 20.09 8.84 30.37
N ILE A 237 20.02 9.21 31.65
CA ILE A 237 18.80 9.72 32.29
C ILE A 237 19.01 11.21 32.57
N GLN A 238 18.03 12.05 32.26
CA GLN A 238 18.08 13.48 32.57
C GLN A 238 16.78 13.95 33.22
N LEU A 239 16.90 14.77 34.26
CA LEU A 239 15.81 15.43 34.95
C LEU A 239 16.00 16.94 34.85
N ASN A 240 14.94 17.65 34.50
CA ASN A 240 14.95 19.11 34.30
C ASN A 240 13.98 19.75 35.29
N VAL A 241 14.45 20.75 36.03
CA VAL A 241 13.69 21.44 37.08
C VAL A 241 13.70 22.94 36.78
N ASN A 242 12.53 23.57 36.76
CA ASN A 242 12.42 25.02 36.48
C ASN A 242 12.68 25.88 37.73
N ASP A 243 12.67 27.20 37.56
CA ASP A 243 12.92 28.19 38.63
C ASP A 243 11.91 28.13 39.79
N GLN A 244 10.74 27.53 39.59
CA GLN A 244 9.73 27.28 40.63
C GLN A 244 10.02 26.01 41.45
N GLY A 245 11.04 25.22 41.08
CA GLY A 245 11.38 23.95 41.72
C GLY A 245 10.49 22.77 41.30
N HIS A 246 9.68 22.92 40.25
CA HIS A 246 8.88 21.84 39.68
C HIS A 246 9.68 21.05 38.63
N LEU A 247 9.41 19.75 38.52
CA LEU A 247 9.94 18.91 37.44
C LEU A 247 9.29 19.37 36.12
N ASP A 248 10.11 19.93 35.24
CA ASP A 248 9.72 20.55 33.98
C ASP A 248 9.83 19.58 32.79
N GLY A 249 10.66 18.54 32.94
CA GLY A 249 10.67 17.38 32.06
C GLY A 249 11.64 16.29 32.50
N SER A 250 11.46 15.09 31.95
CA SER A 250 12.33 13.94 32.19
C SER A 250 12.62 13.16 30.91
N ASN A 251 13.88 12.72 30.77
CA ASN A 251 14.39 12.10 29.55
C ASN A 251 15.11 10.79 29.89
N ALA A 252 14.99 9.80 29.00
CA ALA A 252 15.84 8.62 28.97
C ALA A 252 16.28 8.34 27.53
N ASP A 253 17.59 8.36 27.26
CA ASP A 253 18.20 8.12 25.95
C ASP A 253 19.15 6.90 25.99
N LEU A 254 19.25 6.17 24.88
CA LEU A 254 20.13 5.03 24.66
C LEU A 254 20.79 5.10 23.27
N LEU A 255 22.12 5.07 23.21
CA LEU A 255 22.91 5.05 21.97
C LEU A 255 23.63 3.70 21.82
N LEU A 256 23.50 3.09 20.65
CA LEU A 256 24.02 1.76 20.33
C LEU A 256 24.97 1.82 19.12
N PRO A 257 26.25 1.42 19.24
CA PRO A 257 27.14 1.26 18.11
C PRO A 257 26.69 0.06 17.26
N LEU A 258 26.35 0.28 16.00
CA LEU A 258 26.00 -0.76 15.04
C LEU A 258 27.24 -1.27 14.29
N TYR A 259 28.21 -0.39 14.04
CA TYR A 259 29.49 -0.72 13.42
C TYR A 259 30.55 0.30 13.86
N ASP A 260 31.67 -0.17 14.40
CA ASP A 260 32.74 0.68 14.89
C ASP A 260 34.12 0.16 14.44
N THR A 261 34.96 1.09 13.97
CA THR A 261 36.30 0.84 13.43
C THR A 261 37.36 1.78 14.01
N GLY A 262 37.02 2.54 15.07
CA GLY A 262 37.82 3.66 15.56
C GLY A 262 37.73 4.91 14.65
N LYS A 263 37.89 4.73 13.33
CA LYS A 263 37.83 5.80 12.31
C LYS A 263 36.43 6.13 11.81
N SER A 264 35.50 5.17 11.87
CA SER A 264 34.08 5.36 11.56
C SER A 264 33.24 4.64 12.60
N LEU A 265 32.18 5.31 13.06
CA LEU A 265 31.13 4.78 13.92
C LEU A 265 29.78 4.98 13.21
N ILE A 266 29.03 3.90 13.00
CA ILE A 266 27.61 3.93 12.65
C ILE A 266 26.85 3.55 13.92
N PHE A 267 25.82 4.32 14.26
CA PHE A 267 25.05 4.12 15.50
C PHE A 267 23.56 4.34 15.29
N THR A 268 22.75 3.72 16.15
CA THR A 268 21.34 4.06 16.35
C THR A 268 21.17 4.71 17.73
N GLN A 269 20.24 5.66 17.83
CA GLN A 269 19.88 6.32 19.09
C GLN A 269 18.37 6.21 19.28
N LEU A 270 17.96 5.72 20.46
CA LEU A 270 16.59 5.67 20.93
C LEU A 270 16.43 6.63 22.11
N GLY A 271 15.25 7.21 22.29
CA GLY A 271 14.95 8.06 23.44
C GLY A 271 13.47 8.16 23.75
N ILE A 272 13.15 8.44 25.00
CA ILE A 272 11.82 8.86 25.46
C ILE A 272 11.98 10.11 26.32
N HIS A 273 11.25 11.16 25.96
CA HIS A 273 11.32 12.50 26.54
C HIS A 273 9.91 12.94 26.91
N ASP A 274 9.75 13.53 28.09
CA ASP A 274 8.45 13.94 28.62
C ASP A 274 8.54 15.39 29.11
N LYS A 275 7.78 16.30 28.48
CA LYS A 275 7.76 17.75 28.77
C LYS A 275 6.43 18.38 28.32
N ASP A 276 5.95 19.40 29.05
CA ASP A 276 4.79 20.25 28.68
C ASP A 276 3.46 19.49 28.39
N ASP A 277 3.23 18.35 29.07
CA ASP A 277 2.15 17.35 28.81
C ASP A 277 2.33 16.46 27.56
N TYR A 278 3.49 16.50 26.90
CA TYR A 278 3.81 15.71 25.70
C TYR A 278 4.93 14.69 25.95
N THR A 279 4.57 13.41 25.94
CA THR A 279 5.54 12.31 25.86
C THR A 279 5.92 12.07 24.39
N THR A 280 7.22 12.18 24.10
CA THR A 280 7.83 12.01 22.76
C THR A 280 8.79 10.83 22.78
N PHE A 281 8.64 9.91 21.83
CA PHE A 281 9.64 8.90 21.50
C PHE A 281 10.52 9.40 20.35
N ASN A 282 11.82 9.11 20.40
CA ASN A 282 12.79 9.49 19.38
C ASN A 282 13.53 8.24 18.91
N MET A 283 13.63 8.04 17.60
CA MET A 283 14.46 7.00 16.99
C MET A 283 15.27 7.60 15.85
N GLY A 284 16.57 7.42 15.86
CA GLY A 284 17.45 7.95 14.82
C GLY A 284 18.65 7.07 14.50
N LEU A 285 19.19 7.27 13.30
CA LEU A 285 20.38 6.62 12.78
C LEU A 285 21.42 7.70 12.45
N GLY A 286 22.69 7.45 12.75
CA GLY A 286 23.77 8.39 12.47
C GLY A 286 25.10 7.73 12.14
N GLN A 287 26.00 8.52 11.56
CA GLN A 287 27.36 8.12 11.25
C GLN A 287 28.35 9.24 11.60
N ARG A 288 29.50 8.85 12.15
CA ARG A 288 30.59 9.74 12.60
C ARG A 288 31.92 9.24 12.07
N TRP A 289 32.69 10.12 11.45
CA TRP A 289 34.03 9.87 10.92
C TRP A 289 35.09 10.64 11.70
N PHE A 290 36.15 9.96 12.13
CA PHE A 290 37.20 10.49 12.99
C PHE A 290 38.53 10.56 12.22
N GLY A 291 39.15 11.74 12.19
CA GLY A 291 40.47 11.92 11.57
C GLY A 291 41.01 13.34 11.76
N GLY A 292 42.33 13.46 11.95
CA GLY A 292 43.01 14.77 11.97
C GLY A 292 42.57 15.72 13.09
N GLN A 293 42.38 15.22 14.33
CA GLN A 293 41.87 15.99 15.47
C GLN A 293 40.51 16.68 15.20
N GLN A 294 39.63 16.00 14.46
CA GLN A 294 38.23 16.37 14.29
C GLN A 294 37.36 15.14 14.04
N MET A 295 36.06 15.29 14.26
CA MET A 295 35.01 14.36 13.89
C MET A 295 33.96 15.09 13.05
N LEU A 296 33.55 14.48 11.94
CA LEU A 296 32.42 14.91 11.11
C LEU A 296 31.33 13.86 11.17
N GLY A 297 30.07 14.28 11.32
CA GLY A 297 28.95 13.34 11.37
C GLY A 297 27.64 13.89 10.83
N TYR A 298 26.73 12.99 10.52
CA TYR A 298 25.32 13.30 10.26
C TYR A 298 24.40 12.31 10.99
N ASN A 299 23.14 12.70 11.13
CA ASN A 299 22.10 11.85 11.69
C ASN A 299 20.72 12.21 11.12
N ALA A 300 19.80 11.25 11.18
CA ALA A 300 18.40 11.44 10.86
C ALA A 300 17.55 10.80 11.96
N PHE A 301 16.50 11.50 12.39
CA PHE A 301 15.60 11.09 13.48
C PHE A 301 14.14 11.17 13.06
N ILE A 302 13.36 10.19 13.46
CA ILE A 302 11.90 10.29 13.56
C ILE A 302 11.56 10.52 15.03
N ASP A 303 10.95 11.68 15.30
CA ASP A 303 10.36 11.99 16.60
C ASP A 303 8.85 11.74 16.51
N GLN A 304 8.29 11.01 17.47
CA GLN A 304 6.89 10.63 17.55
C GLN A 304 6.32 11.03 18.92
N GLU A 305 5.50 12.06 18.92
CA GLU A 305 4.68 12.47 20.07
C GLU A 305 3.49 11.50 20.21
N MET A 306 3.14 11.11 21.44
CA MET A 306 2.26 9.94 21.67
C MET A 306 0.79 10.27 22.02
N ARG A 307 0.52 11.38 22.70
CA ARG A 307 -0.81 11.78 23.18
C ARG A 307 -1.73 12.19 22.03
N ASN A 308 -1.22 12.91 21.04
CA ASN A 308 -1.96 13.36 19.86
C ASN A 308 -1.44 12.80 18.52
N ASN A 309 -0.35 12.03 18.57
CA ASN A 309 0.28 11.40 17.42
C ASN A 309 0.72 12.45 16.39
N HIS A 310 1.64 13.33 16.77
CA HIS A 310 2.43 14.12 15.83
C HIS A 310 3.78 13.46 15.55
N THR A 311 4.29 13.63 14.33
CA THR A 311 5.57 13.06 13.89
C THR A 311 6.38 14.15 13.23
N ARG A 312 7.68 14.17 13.51
CA ARG A 312 8.63 15.16 13.02
C ARG A 312 9.87 14.42 12.49
N LEU A 313 10.36 14.84 11.33
CA LEU A 313 11.67 14.47 10.83
C LEU A 313 12.69 15.46 11.39
N GLY A 314 13.72 14.95 12.06
CA GLY A 314 14.94 15.68 12.38
C GLY A 314 16.06 15.26 11.43
N LEU A 315 16.83 16.21 10.92
CA LEU A 315 18.08 15.98 10.20
C LEU A 315 19.19 16.78 10.89
N GLY A 316 20.27 16.11 11.30
CA GLY A 316 21.35 16.73 12.08
C GLY A 316 22.71 16.55 11.43
N THR A 317 23.60 17.51 11.70
CA THR A 317 25.01 17.51 11.31
C THR A 317 25.88 17.82 12.52
N GLU A 318 27.06 17.21 12.59
CA GLU A 318 27.97 17.27 13.74
C GLU A 318 29.40 17.62 13.29
N TYR A 319 30.04 18.56 13.97
CA TYR A 319 31.48 18.85 13.85
C TYR A 319 32.10 18.98 15.24
N TRP A 320 32.86 17.98 15.66
CA TRP A 320 33.47 17.95 16.99
C TRP A 320 34.99 17.94 16.92
N ARG A 321 35.64 18.39 17.99
CA ARG A 321 37.08 18.31 18.28
C ARG A 321 37.26 17.97 19.76
N ASP A 322 38.50 17.78 20.20
CA ASP A 322 38.77 17.64 21.63
C ASP A 322 38.24 18.89 22.36
N TYR A 323 37.48 18.67 23.45
CA TYR A 323 36.80 19.70 24.27
C TYR A 323 35.76 20.59 23.54
N LEU A 324 35.36 20.30 22.29
CA LEU A 324 34.41 21.13 21.54
C LEU A 324 33.44 20.28 20.69
N LYS A 325 32.13 20.47 20.88
CA LYS A 325 31.06 19.85 20.09
C LYS A 325 30.21 20.94 19.41
N LEU A 326 30.19 20.99 18.08
CA LEU A 326 29.22 21.77 17.32
C LEU A 326 28.20 20.86 16.64
N ALA A 327 26.95 21.30 16.55
CA ALA A 327 25.89 20.64 15.81
C ALA A 327 24.92 21.65 15.18
N GLY A 328 24.29 21.24 14.07
CA GLY A 328 23.20 21.99 13.42
C GLY A 328 22.09 21.04 13.00
N ASN A 329 20.85 21.33 13.40
CA ASN A 329 19.70 20.46 13.24
C ASN A 329 18.55 21.17 12.52
N ALA A 330 17.86 20.47 11.61
CA ALA A 330 16.64 20.93 10.95
C ALA A 330 15.44 20.05 11.34
N TYR A 331 14.28 20.67 11.49
CA TYR A 331 13.05 20.06 11.99
C TYR A 331 11.89 20.28 11.02
N ILE A 332 11.29 19.18 10.55
CA ILE A 332 10.19 19.19 9.58
C ILE A 332 9.00 18.43 10.15
N GLY A 333 7.87 19.11 10.34
CA GLY A 333 6.63 18.48 10.77
C GLY A 333 6.04 17.61 9.67
N LEU A 334 5.92 16.29 9.90
CA LEU A 334 5.35 15.34 8.96
C LEU A 334 3.83 15.16 9.13
N THR A 335 3.21 15.88 10.06
CA THR A 335 1.76 15.82 10.32
C THR A 335 1.08 17.10 9.84
N GLY A 336 -0.12 16.94 9.27
CA GLY A 336 -1.07 18.03 9.17
C GLY A 336 -1.62 18.47 10.54
N TRP A 337 -2.53 19.45 10.50
CA TRP A 337 -3.29 19.90 11.66
C TRP A 337 -4.19 18.78 12.23
N LYS A 338 -4.36 18.76 13.56
CA LYS A 338 -5.30 17.91 14.31
C LYS A 338 -5.88 18.69 15.49
N GLU A 339 -7.09 18.41 15.96
CA GLU A 339 -7.61 19.01 17.20
C GLU A 339 -6.68 18.70 18.40
N SER A 340 -6.35 19.72 19.19
CA SER A 340 -5.41 19.62 20.30
C SER A 340 -6.04 18.97 21.53
N LYS A 341 -5.31 18.04 22.16
CA LYS A 341 -5.65 17.45 23.47
C LYS A 341 -4.95 18.13 24.65
N THR A 342 -4.31 19.28 24.41
CA THR A 342 -3.58 20.06 25.42
C THR A 342 -4.03 21.53 25.47
N LEU A 343 -4.63 22.05 24.39
CA LEU A 343 -5.15 23.42 24.28
C LEU A 343 -6.55 23.41 23.62
N GLU A 344 -7.61 23.64 24.40
CA GLU A 344 -8.99 23.52 23.91
C GLU A 344 -9.34 24.56 22.81
N ASP A 345 -10.10 24.11 21.79
CA ASP A 345 -10.53 24.90 20.62
C ASP A 345 -9.42 25.35 19.66
N TYR A 346 -8.25 24.71 19.73
CA TYR A 346 -7.18 24.83 18.74
C TYR A 346 -6.94 23.50 18.03
N GLU A 347 -6.57 23.58 16.75
CA GLU A 347 -5.78 22.53 16.11
C GLU A 347 -4.29 22.76 16.40
N GLU A 348 -3.51 21.69 16.50
CA GLU A 348 -2.06 21.68 16.65
C GLU A 348 -1.37 20.85 15.54
N LYS A 349 -0.07 21.08 15.37
CA LYS A 349 0.87 20.23 14.62
C LYS A 349 2.30 20.48 15.08
N ALA A 350 3.22 19.59 14.73
CA ALA A 350 4.65 19.85 14.88
C ALA A 350 5.07 21.15 14.13
N ALA A 351 5.68 22.09 14.84
CA ALA A 351 6.32 23.25 14.24
C ALA A 351 7.56 22.81 13.45
N SER A 352 7.81 23.48 12.32
CA SER A 352 9.05 23.29 11.55
C SER A 352 10.03 24.41 11.91
N GLY A 353 11.32 24.14 11.86
CA GLY A 353 12.34 25.02 12.41
C GLY A 353 13.75 24.46 12.26
N PHE A 354 14.71 25.10 12.92
CA PHE A 354 16.09 24.63 13.01
C PHE A 354 16.73 25.06 14.33
N ASP A 355 17.84 24.42 14.70
CA ASP A 355 18.73 24.90 15.74
C ASP A 355 20.22 24.79 15.35
N LEU A 356 21.03 25.60 16.04
CA LEU A 356 22.49 25.55 16.04
C LEU A 356 22.94 25.42 17.49
N ARG A 357 23.85 24.49 17.78
CA ARG A 357 24.29 24.16 19.14
C ARG A 357 25.81 24.07 19.22
N GLY A 358 26.38 24.72 20.23
CA GLY A 358 27.77 24.59 20.63
C GLY A 358 27.87 24.21 22.10
N GLU A 359 28.71 23.23 22.40
CA GLU A 359 29.11 22.88 23.76
C GLU A 359 30.64 22.77 23.81
N GLY A 360 31.27 23.38 24.81
CA GLY A 360 32.72 23.35 24.97
C GLY A 360 33.12 23.22 26.45
N TYR A 361 34.26 22.59 26.69
CA TYR A 361 34.81 22.35 28.04
C TYR A 361 36.18 23.03 28.18
N LEU A 362 36.56 23.40 29.39
CA LEU A 362 37.89 23.97 29.64
C LEU A 362 38.95 22.85 29.64
N PRO A 363 40.01 22.88 28.82
CA PRO A 363 41.03 21.82 28.83
C PRO A 363 41.77 21.72 30.18
N ASP A 364 42.04 22.85 30.84
CA ASP A 364 42.66 22.89 32.16
C ASP A 364 41.68 22.51 33.30
N TRP A 365 40.38 22.42 33.02
CA TRP A 365 39.35 22.06 34.01
C TRP A 365 38.14 21.36 33.36
N PRO A 366 38.30 20.14 32.81
CA PRO A 366 37.34 19.49 31.91
C PRO A 366 36.01 19.08 32.55
N GLN A 367 35.94 19.17 33.87
CA GLN A 367 34.71 19.08 34.64
C GLN A 367 33.76 20.26 34.36
N LEU A 368 34.26 21.44 33.99
CA LEU A 368 33.47 22.64 33.71
C LEU A 368 33.24 22.84 32.20
N GLY A 369 31.97 22.91 31.80
CA GLY A 369 31.54 23.17 30.43
C GLY A 369 30.60 24.37 30.29
N ALA A 370 30.55 24.90 29.07
CA ALA A 370 29.67 25.98 28.65
C ALA A 370 28.91 25.58 27.37
N LYS A 371 27.67 26.03 27.28
CA LYS A 371 26.71 25.69 26.23
C LYS A 371 26.09 26.95 25.65
N LEU A 372 25.95 26.99 24.33
CA LEU A 372 25.24 28.03 23.61
C LEU A 372 24.39 27.39 22.52
N SER A 373 23.11 27.73 22.43
CA SER A 373 22.26 27.32 21.31
C SER A 373 21.33 28.42 20.82
N TYR A 374 21.09 28.46 19.52
CA TYR A 374 20.08 29.28 18.86
C TYR A 374 19.01 28.35 18.28
N GLU A 375 17.74 28.58 18.59
CA GLU A 375 16.57 27.86 18.06
C GLU A 375 15.67 28.84 17.30
N GLN A 376 15.13 28.45 16.14
CA GLN A 376 14.10 29.20 15.40
C GLN A 376 13.03 28.24 14.89
N TYR A 377 11.77 28.58 15.12
CA TYR A 377 10.62 27.86 14.57
C TYR A 377 9.71 28.80 13.78
N PHE A 378 8.87 28.23 12.91
CA PHE A 378 8.04 28.96 11.96
C PHE A 378 6.56 28.65 12.10
N GLY A 379 5.72 29.68 12.03
CA GLY A 379 4.26 29.61 12.15
C GLY A 379 3.66 30.73 13.01
N ASP A 380 2.35 30.95 12.85
CA ASP A 380 1.64 32.11 13.44
C ASP A 380 1.50 32.04 14.97
N ASN A 381 1.31 30.84 15.53
CA ASN A 381 1.15 30.61 16.97
C ASN A 381 1.98 29.39 17.38
N VAL A 382 3.29 29.55 17.57
CA VAL A 382 4.22 28.49 17.97
C VAL A 382 4.52 28.57 19.47
N GLY A 383 4.43 27.44 20.18
CA GLY A 383 4.69 27.33 21.61
C GLY A 383 6.14 27.01 21.95
N LEU A 384 7.10 27.89 21.62
CA LEU A 384 8.53 27.68 21.91
C LEU A 384 8.89 27.80 23.41
N PHE A 385 8.01 28.44 24.18
CA PHE A 385 8.06 28.60 25.63
C PHE A 385 6.78 28.02 26.29
N GLY A 386 6.28 26.90 25.76
CA GLY A 386 5.03 26.26 26.18
C GLY A 386 3.78 26.77 25.44
N LYS A 387 2.69 26.01 25.58
CA LYS A 387 1.40 26.25 24.91
C LYS A 387 0.67 27.53 25.32
N ASP A 388 0.98 28.08 26.49
CA ASP A 388 0.37 29.31 27.01
C ASP A 388 1.08 30.59 26.53
N LYS A 389 2.26 30.46 25.92
CA LYS A 389 3.09 31.57 25.39
C LYS A 389 3.26 31.44 23.88
N LEU A 390 2.14 31.44 23.15
CA LEU A 390 2.14 31.31 21.69
C LEU A 390 2.67 32.56 21.00
N GLN A 391 3.61 32.38 20.07
CA GLN A 391 4.27 33.48 19.35
C GLN A 391 4.35 33.21 17.84
N SER A 392 4.32 34.27 17.03
CA SER A 392 4.59 34.20 15.60
C SER A 392 6.09 34.16 15.33
N ASP A 393 6.53 33.17 14.54
CA ASP A 393 7.94 32.89 14.15
C ASP A 393 8.97 33.09 15.29
N PRO A 394 8.84 32.37 16.43
CA PRO A 394 9.68 32.61 17.58
C PRO A 394 11.09 32.04 17.44
N PHE A 395 12.03 32.76 18.01
CA PHE A 395 13.40 32.32 18.25
C PHE A 395 13.71 32.27 19.75
N ALA A 396 14.74 31.51 20.11
CA ALA A 396 15.32 31.52 21.44
C ALA A 396 16.86 31.38 21.37
N VAL A 397 17.54 32.02 22.31
CA VAL A 397 18.96 31.84 22.61
C VAL A 397 19.06 31.21 23.99
N THR A 398 19.73 30.08 24.11
CA THR A 398 20.03 29.45 25.41
C THR A 398 21.53 29.57 25.67
N ALA A 399 21.89 30.18 26.80
CA ALA A 399 23.25 30.14 27.33
C ALA A 399 23.24 29.30 28.62
N GLY A 400 24.19 28.38 28.77
CA GLY A 400 24.22 27.47 29.91
C GLY A 400 25.63 27.10 30.35
N VAL A 401 25.73 26.62 31.58
CA VAL A 401 26.96 26.08 32.19
C VAL A 401 26.67 24.70 32.77
N ASN A 402 27.64 23.78 32.65
CA ASN A 402 27.53 22.44 33.22
C ASN A 402 28.79 22.01 33.98
N TYR A 403 28.61 21.14 34.96
CA TYR A 403 29.64 20.63 35.84
C TYR A 403 29.51 19.10 35.98
N THR A 404 30.54 18.40 35.52
CA THR A 404 30.68 16.94 35.51
C THR A 404 31.79 16.56 36.50
N PRO A 405 31.50 16.37 37.81
CA PRO A 405 32.52 16.00 38.79
C PRO A 405 33.14 14.62 38.54
N VAL A 406 32.37 13.71 37.92
CA VAL A 406 32.76 12.35 37.50
C VAL A 406 31.96 12.02 36.22
N PRO A 407 32.44 11.15 35.31
CA PRO A 407 31.72 10.84 34.06
C PRO A 407 30.25 10.46 34.25
N LEU A 408 29.93 9.74 35.34
CA LEU A 408 28.58 9.28 35.67
C LEU A 408 27.55 10.40 35.89
N VAL A 409 27.95 11.61 36.33
CA VAL A 409 27.02 12.65 36.80
C VAL A 409 27.37 14.01 36.21
N THR A 410 26.38 14.70 35.65
CA THR A 410 26.51 16.11 35.22
C THR A 410 25.35 16.93 35.74
N ALA A 411 25.65 18.02 36.44
CA ALA A 411 24.67 19.05 36.78
C ALA A 411 24.83 20.25 35.83
N GLY A 412 23.77 21.02 35.57
CA GLY A 412 23.86 22.20 34.72
C GLY A 412 22.75 23.22 34.97
N LEU A 413 22.98 24.43 34.49
CA LEU A 413 22.03 25.54 34.54
C LEU A 413 21.97 26.17 33.15
N ASP A 414 20.81 26.09 32.52
CA ASP A 414 20.49 26.74 31.23
C ASP A 414 19.60 27.96 31.48
N TYR A 415 19.93 29.09 30.85
CA TYR A 415 19.06 30.26 30.75
C TYR A 415 18.64 30.46 29.28
N LYS A 416 17.35 30.37 29.00
CA LYS A 416 16.76 30.49 27.67
C LYS A 416 16.00 31.82 27.57
N GLN A 417 16.39 32.68 26.62
CA GLN A 417 15.74 33.97 26.34
C GLN A 417 15.26 34.00 24.88
N GLY A 418 14.03 34.46 24.67
CA GLY A 418 13.42 34.59 23.35
C GLY A 418 12.72 35.93 23.13
N LYS A 419 11.89 35.94 22.09
CA LYS A 419 11.09 37.07 21.62
C LYS A 419 10.11 37.58 22.69
N ASP A 420 9.74 38.86 22.62
CA ASP A 420 8.76 39.53 23.50
C ASP A 420 9.06 39.42 25.02
N GLY A 421 10.32 39.19 25.39
CA GLY A 421 10.75 39.03 26.78
C GLY A 421 10.52 37.62 27.34
N ALA A 422 9.98 36.68 26.56
CA ALA A 422 9.79 35.29 27.00
C ALA A 422 11.12 34.65 27.41
N ASN A 423 11.17 34.08 28.61
CA ASN A 423 12.33 33.36 29.12
C ASN A 423 11.93 32.15 29.96
N ASP A 424 12.94 31.34 30.25
CA ASP A 424 12.90 30.07 30.98
C ASP A 424 14.29 29.80 31.60
N THR A 425 14.34 29.17 32.78
CA THR A 425 15.57 28.86 33.53
C THR A 425 15.50 27.44 34.05
N LEU A 426 16.39 26.58 33.55
CA LEU A 426 16.32 25.13 33.77
C LEU A 426 17.57 24.62 34.49
N PHE A 427 17.38 24.08 35.70
CA PHE A 427 18.36 23.25 36.36
C PHE A 427 18.29 21.83 35.78
N ASN A 428 19.43 21.34 35.28
CA ASN A 428 19.57 20.06 34.61
C ASN A 428 20.36 19.10 35.52
N LEU A 429 19.87 17.88 35.73
CA LEU A 429 20.62 16.80 36.38
C LEU A 429 20.64 15.57 35.48
N GLN A 430 21.84 15.14 35.08
CA GLN A 430 22.07 14.04 34.14
C GLN A 430 22.88 12.92 34.81
N PHE A 431 22.48 11.69 34.53
CA PHE A 431 23.20 10.47 34.86
C PHE A 431 23.58 9.75 33.56
N ASN A 432 24.88 9.57 33.30
CA ASN A 432 25.42 9.02 32.06
C ASN A 432 26.13 7.68 32.36
N TYR A 433 25.68 6.58 31.77
CA TYR A 433 26.29 5.26 31.98
C TYR A 433 26.87 4.74 30.66
N LEU A 434 28.19 4.57 30.61
CA LEU A 434 28.91 4.01 29.47
C LEU A 434 29.15 2.52 29.76
N PHE A 435 28.52 1.62 29.03
CA PHE A 435 28.68 0.20 29.28
C PHE A 435 30.05 -0.28 28.75
N GLY A 436 30.57 -1.38 29.30
CA GLY A 436 31.94 -1.84 29.04
C GLY A 436 33.05 -0.97 29.68
N VAL A 437 32.76 0.25 30.13
CA VAL A 437 33.68 1.08 30.91
C VAL A 437 33.62 0.66 32.40
N PRO A 438 34.75 0.28 33.03
CA PRO A 438 34.76 -0.13 34.43
C PRO A 438 34.15 0.93 35.36
N TRP A 439 33.27 0.51 36.29
CA TRP A 439 32.57 1.40 37.22
C TRP A 439 33.50 2.42 37.90
N GLN A 440 34.69 1.97 38.35
CA GLN A 440 35.69 2.80 39.01
C GLN A 440 36.17 3.99 38.15
N GLN A 441 36.15 3.88 36.81
CA GLN A 441 36.44 4.99 35.90
C GLN A 441 35.24 5.92 35.76
N GLN A 442 34.01 5.39 35.70
CA GLN A 442 32.78 6.20 35.61
C GLN A 442 32.55 7.07 36.86
N ILE A 443 33.08 6.67 38.02
CA ILE A 443 33.09 7.47 39.26
C ILE A 443 34.43 8.16 39.58
N SER A 444 35.37 8.23 38.62
CA SER A 444 36.67 8.92 38.82
C SER A 444 36.66 10.35 38.26
N PRO A 445 37.03 11.38 39.04
CA PRO A 445 37.20 12.75 38.54
C PRO A 445 38.27 12.89 37.45
N ASP A 446 39.30 12.04 37.49
CA ASP A 446 40.42 12.05 36.53
C ASP A 446 39.97 11.55 35.15
N ALA A 447 38.95 10.70 35.09
CA ALA A 447 38.40 10.16 33.84
C ALA A 447 37.56 11.18 33.05
N VAL A 448 37.19 12.32 33.66
CA VAL A 448 36.40 13.37 33.00
C VAL A 448 37.17 14.02 31.85
N ASP A 449 38.49 14.17 31.97
CA ASP A 449 39.34 14.69 30.88
C ASP A 449 39.25 13.79 29.63
N SER A 450 39.43 12.48 29.83
CA SER A 450 39.37 11.48 28.76
C SER A 450 38.03 11.51 28.03
N LEU A 451 36.92 11.72 28.75
CA LEU A 451 35.57 11.87 28.20
C LEU A 451 35.42 13.07 27.25
N ARG A 452 36.21 14.14 27.42
CA ARG A 452 36.13 15.35 26.56
C ARG A 452 36.94 15.25 25.27
N THR A 453 37.85 14.27 25.17
CA THR A 453 38.55 13.98 23.91
C THR A 453 37.59 13.44 22.86
N LEU A 454 37.97 13.50 21.58
CA LEU A 454 37.25 12.85 20.48
C LEU A 454 37.07 11.35 20.66
N ASN A 455 37.99 10.69 21.39
CA ASN A 455 37.90 9.26 21.64
C ASN A 455 36.99 8.92 22.83
N GLY A 456 36.95 9.73 23.89
CA GLY A 456 35.99 9.53 24.99
C GLY A 456 34.57 9.92 24.58
N SER A 457 34.43 11.03 23.86
CA SER A 457 33.12 11.56 23.44
C SER A 457 32.46 10.78 22.30
N ARG A 458 33.12 9.82 21.63
CA ARG A 458 32.60 9.20 20.40
C ARG A 458 31.20 8.55 20.50
N LEU A 459 30.83 8.06 21.69
CA LEU A 459 29.51 7.50 22.01
C LEU A 459 28.53 8.51 22.66
N GLU A 460 28.86 9.81 22.66
CA GLU A 460 27.95 10.85 23.14
C GLU A 460 26.69 10.97 22.28
N PHE A 461 25.58 11.30 22.94
CA PHE A 461 24.29 11.50 22.29
C PHE A 461 24.32 12.67 21.30
N VAL A 462 23.50 12.59 20.25
CA VAL A 462 23.36 13.67 19.27
C VAL A 462 22.86 14.94 19.95
N ASN A 463 23.56 16.05 19.76
CA ASN A 463 23.21 17.34 20.35
C ASN A 463 22.09 18.02 19.52
N ARG A 464 20.83 17.80 19.93
CA ARG A 464 19.61 18.25 19.24
C ARG A 464 18.46 18.53 20.24
N ASN A 465 17.44 19.27 19.83
CA ASN A 465 16.15 19.27 20.55
C ASN A 465 15.35 17.98 20.26
N ASN A 466 15.25 17.08 21.24
CA ASN A 466 14.42 15.86 21.15
C ASN A 466 12.92 16.14 21.34
N ASN A 467 12.55 17.23 22.02
CA ASN A 467 11.16 17.60 22.29
C ASN A 467 10.48 18.21 21.06
N MET A 468 9.19 17.91 20.88
CA MET A 468 8.42 18.35 19.72
C MET A 468 7.72 19.70 19.97
N VAL A 469 8.37 20.80 19.59
CA VAL A 469 7.74 22.13 19.57
C VAL A 469 6.51 22.14 18.65
N MET A 470 5.39 22.66 19.13
CA MET A 470 4.10 22.68 18.42
C MET A 470 3.74 24.07 17.86
N GLN A 471 3.03 24.07 16.73
CA GLN A 471 2.28 25.22 16.20
C GLN A 471 0.78 24.96 16.40
N TYR A 472 0.03 26.00 16.75
CA TYR A 472 -1.41 25.99 17.01
C TYR A 472 -2.18 26.91 16.04
N LYS A 473 -3.49 26.65 15.87
CA LYS A 473 -4.42 27.44 15.06
C LYS A 473 -5.83 27.31 15.62
N LYS A 474 -6.49 28.43 15.95
CA LYS A 474 -7.84 28.40 16.54
C LYS A 474 -8.88 27.84 15.55
N MET A 475 -9.87 27.11 16.07
CA MET A 475 -10.95 26.49 15.31
C MET A 475 -12.17 27.41 15.12
N ASP A 476 -12.87 27.26 13.99
CA ASP A 476 -14.19 27.86 13.74
C ASP A 476 -15.28 27.14 14.56
N VAL A 477 -15.33 27.39 15.87
CA VAL A 477 -16.24 26.70 16.79
C VAL A 477 -17.71 27.10 16.67
N ILE A 478 -18.04 28.15 15.90
CA ILE A 478 -19.43 28.53 15.58
C ILE A 478 -19.56 29.13 14.16
N LYS A 479 -20.64 28.75 13.46
CA LYS A 479 -20.98 29.19 12.10
C LYS A 479 -22.48 29.44 11.93
N LEU A 480 -22.85 30.51 11.21
CA LEU A 480 -24.24 30.95 10.98
C LEU A 480 -24.57 30.99 9.47
N SER A 481 -25.79 30.62 9.11
CA SER A 481 -26.36 30.76 7.77
C SER A 481 -27.82 31.21 7.83
N LEU A 482 -28.22 32.10 6.91
CA LEU A 482 -29.60 32.59 6.75
C LEU A 482 -30.14 32.24 5.34
N PRO A 483 -31.46 32.36 5.10
CA PRO A 483 -32.05 32.24 3.75
C PRO A 483 -31.64 33.42 2.86
N ALA A 484 -31.63 33.22 1.54
CA ALA A 484 -31.23 34.29 0.60
C ALA A 484 -32.30 35.39 0.43
N SER A 485 -33.58 35.04 0.31
CA SER A 485 -34.67 36.02 0.15
C SER A 485 -36.04 35.54 0.64
N LEU A 486 -36.97 36.49 0.85
CA LEU A 486 -38.37 36.32 1.25
C LEU A 486 -39.27 37.28 0.45
N HIS A 487 -40.53 36.92 0.19
CA HIS A 487 -41.46 37.68 -0.67
C HIS A 487 -42.91 37.56 -0.15
N GLY A 488 -43.74 38.60 -0.27
CA GLY A 488 -45.18 38.52 0.03
C GLY A 488 -45.90 39.87 0.14
N ASN A 489 -47.23 39.89 0.12
CA ASN A 489 -48.03 41.12 0.04
C ASN A 489 -47.80 42.15 1.18
N ALA A 490 -48.22 43.40 0.95
CA ALA A 490 -48.08 44.52 1.88
C ALA A 490 -48.65 44.19 3.27
N SER A 491 -47.83 44.38 4.30
CA SER A 491 -48.14 44.02 5.69
C SER A 491 -48.48 42.54 5.96
N ALA A 492 -48.16 41.62 5.04
CA ALA A 492 -48.17 40.18 5.33
C ALA A 492 -47.03 39.81 6.31
N GLN A 493 -47.11 38.61 6.88
CA GLN A 493 -46.03 38.03 7.69
C GLN A 493 -45.34 36.88 6.97
N GLN A 494 -44.06 36.69 7.23
CA GLN A 494 -43.19 35.65 6.69
C GLN A 494 -42.33 35.02 7.78
N THR A 495 -41.88 33.79 7.56
CA THR A 495 -41.03 33.06 8.51
C THR A 495 -39.58 33.03 8.02
N LEU A 496 -38.64 33.47 8.85
CA LEU A 496 -37.20 33.26 8.65
C LEU A 496 -36.69 32.15 9.56
N ILE A 497 -35.84 31.27 9.03
CA ILE A 497 -35.15 30.23 9.80
C ILE A 497 -33.62 30.42 9.64
N ALA A 498 -32.95 30.65 10.76
CA ALA A 498 -31.50 30.80 10.87
C ALA A 498 -30.86 29.46 11.28
N THR A 499 -29.86 28.99 10.53
CA THR A 499 -29.13 27.75 10.82
C THR A 499 -27.81 28.07 11.51
N VAL A 500 -27.61 27.57 12.73
CA VAL A 500 -26.34 27.68 13.46
C VAL A 500 -25.74 26.30 13.70
N LYS A 501 -24.42 26.17 13.50
CA LYS A 501 -23.62 25.06 14.01
C LYS A 501 -22.64 25.62 15.04
N ALA A 502 -22.67 25.13 16.28
CA ALA A 502 -21.82 25.61 17.37
C ALA A 502 -21.33 24.45 18.24
N LYS A 503 -20.01 24.34 18.48
CA LYS A 503 -19.39 23.32 19.34
C LYS A 503 -19.89 23.41 20.78
N HIS A 504 -20.02 24.64 21.29
CA HIS A 504 -20.44 24.94 22.67
C HIS A 504 -21.92 25.33 22.80
N GLY A 505 -22.73 25.09 21.75
CA GLY A 505 -24.13 25.51 21.70
C GLY A 505 -24.34 27.01 21.51
N LEU A 506 -25.51 27.39 21.01
CA LEU A 506 -25.87 28.77 20.69
C LEU A 506 -26.32 29.56 21.94
N SER A 507 -25.72 30.74 22.18
CA SER A 507 -26.17 31.70 23.20
C SER A 507 -27.20 32.69 22.63
N ARG A 508 -26.87 33.39 21.54
CA ARG A 508 -27.75 34.43 20.94
C ARG A 508 -27.42 34.67 19.46
N LEU A 509 -28.40 35.18 18.71
CA LEU A 509 -28.15 35.95 17.48
C LEU A 509 -28.22 37.45 17.81
N GLN A 510 -27.33 38.22 17.20
CA GLN A 510 -27.36 39.67 17.17
C GLN A 510 -27.70 40.09 15.74
N TRP A 511 -28.83 40.78 15.56
CA TRP A 511 -29.34 41.22 14.27
C TRP A 511 -28.93 42.66 13.94
N ASP A 512 -28.91 42.95 12.64
CA ASP A 512 -28.85 44.26 12.03
C ASP A 512 -30.03 44.35 11.03
N ASP A 513 -31.11 44.99 11.49
CA ASP A 513 -32.42 45.00 10.85
C ASP A 513 -33.04 46.42 10.76
N ALA A 514 -32.26 47.46 11.07
CA ALA A 514 -32.72 48.84 11.18
C ALA A 514 -33.44 49.34 9.91
N ASN A 515 -32.98 48.94 8.72
CA ASN A 515 -33.59 49.30 7.44
C ASN A 515 -35.00 48.69 7.25
N LEU A 516 -35.25 47.50 7.78
CA LEU A 516 -36.56 46.83 7.73
C LEU A 516 -37.53 47.49 8.71
N ILE A 517 -37.07 47.83 9.91
CA ILE A 517 -37.86 48.54 10.93
C ILE A 517 -38.24 49.94 10.42
N ALA A 518 -37.30 50.67 9.80
CA ALA A 518 -37.55 51.99 9.22
C ALA A 518 -38.62 51.99 8.09
N ALA A 519 -38.82 50.84 7.42
CA ALA A 519 -39.85 50.65 6.41
C ALA A 519 -41.24 50.26 6.99
N GLY A 520 -41.36 50.09 8.30
CA GLY A 520 -42.58 49.60 8.97
C GLY A 520 -42.72 48.08 8.98
N GLY A 521 -41.64 47.34 8.72
CA GLY A 521 -41.54 45.91 9.03
C GLY A 521 -41.08 45.67 10.47
N SER A 522 -40.97 44.41 10.87
CA SER A 522 -40.43 44.03 12.19
C SER A 522 -39.94 42.59 12.23
N ILE A 523 -38.84 42.32 12.95
CA ILE A 523 -38.42 40.96 13.32
C ILE A 523 -38.89 40.65 14.75
N GLN A 524 -39.48 39.49 14.97
CA GLN A 524 -39.81 38.95 16.29
C GLN A 524 -39.27 37.53 16.43
N GLN A 525 -38.58 37.23 17.53
CA GLN A 525 -38.03 35.90 17.78
C GLN A 525 -39.15 34.94 18.21
N VAL A 526 -39.28 33.81 17.51
CA VAL A 526 -40.21 32.70 17.86
C VAL A 526 -39.48 31.64 18.68
N ASN A 527 -38.24 31.33 18.31
CA ASN A 527 -37.31 30.51 19.09
C ASN A 527 -35.86 30.86 18.67
N ASN A 528 -34.84 30.19 19.20
CA ASN A 528 -33.43 30.51 18.94
C ASN A 528 -33.01 30.45 17.45
N MET A 529 -33.76 29.74 16.61
CA MET A 529 -33.48 29.57 15.18
C MET A 529 -34.62 30.08 14.25
N GLN A 530 -35.76 30.53 14.78
CA GLN A 530 -36.91 30.92 13.98
C GLN A 530 -37.43 32.30 14.37
N TYR A 531 -37.71 33.13 13.37
CA TYR A 531 -38.09 34.52 13.52
C TYR A 531 -39.29 34.83 12.61
N GLN A 532 -40.29 35.49 13.17
CA GLN A 532 -41.44 36.02 12.42
C GLN A 532 -41.09 37.40 11.90
N ILE A 533 -41.26 37.62 10.60
CA ILE A 533 -40.95 38.89 9.93
C ILE A 533 -42.25 39.48 9.39
N THR A 534 -42.63 40.65 9.89
CA THR A 534 -43.70 41.45 9.28
C THR A 534 -43.13 42.25 8.12
N LEU A 535 -43.74 42.12 6.95
CA LEU A 535 -43.33 42.83 5.74
C LEU A 535 -43.79 44.29 5.79
N PRO A 536 -43.01 45.23 5.21
CA PRO A 536 -43.42 46.62 5.07
C PRO A 536 -44.79 46.81 4.40
N SER A 537 -45.44 47.94 4.71
CA SER A 537 -46.69 48.36 4.05
C SER A 537 -46.48 49.00 2.67
N ARG A 538 -45.23 49.01 2.17
CA ARG A 538 -44.82 49.60 0.89
C ARG A 538 -44.05 48.58 0.06
N ALA A 539 -44.42 48.48 -1.23
CA ALA A 539 -43.65 47.78 -2.24
C ALA A 539 -42.19 48.28 -2.29
N GLY A 540 -41.23 47.36 -2.33
CA GLY A 540 -39.79 47.65 -2.29
C GLY A 540 -38.97 46.43 -1.87
N ASP A 541 -37.64 46.53 -1.99
CA ASP A 541 -36.67 45.51 -1.60
C ASP A 541 -35.88 45.94 -0.34
N TYR A 542 -35.73 45.06 0.66
CA TYR A 542 -35.10 45.38 1.96
C TYR A 542 -34.14 44.28 2.43
N SER A 543 -33.02 44.64 3.07
CA SER A 543 -31.98 43.69 3.53
C SER A 543 -31.74 43.70 5.04
N ILE A 544 -31.43 42.54 5.60
CA ILE A 544 -31.09 42.32 7.04
C ILE A 544 -29.86 41.42 7.18
N SER A 545 -29.14 41.51 8.31
CA SER A 545 -28.01 40.62 8.62
C SER A 545 -27.93 40.20 10.10
N ALA A 546 -27.12 39.18 10.42
CA ALA A 546 -26.90 38.73 11.80
C ALA A 546 -25.51 38.10 12.04
N ILE A 547 -25.11 38.06 13.32
CA ILE A 547 -23.97 37.30 13.86
C ILE A 547 -24.47 36.44 15.04
N ALA A 548 -24.06 35.17 15.11
CA ALA A 548 -24.36 34.28 16.22
C ALA A 548 -23.19 34.21 17.22
N TYR A 549 -23.49 34.05 18.50
CA TYR A 549 -22.50 33.84 19.57
C TYR A 549 -22.76 32.53 20.30
N ASP A 550 -21.70 31.77 20.62
CA ASP A 550 -21.81 30.55 21.42
C ASP A 550 -21.86 30.84 22.94
N THR A 551 -22.05 29.81 23.76
CA THR A 551 -22.10 29.94 25.24
C THR A 551 -20.78 30.38 25.89
N ARG A 552 -19.65 30.27 25.17
CA ARG A 552 -18.32 30.75 25.62
C ARG A 552 -17.96 32.14 25.06
N GLY A 553 -18.83 32.74 24.26
CA GLY A 553 -18.66 34.07 23.69
C GLY A 553 -17.92 34.12 22.34
N ASN A 554 -17.61 32.98 21.71
CA ASN A 554 -17.07 32.99 20.35
C ASN A 554 -18.15 33.50 19.37
N ALA A 555 -17.74 34.30 18.38
CA ALA A 555 -18.63 34.87 17.36
C ALA A 555 -18.54 34.09 16.04
N SER A 556 -19.65 34.00 15.30
CA SER A 556 -19.71 33.43 13.96
C SER A 556 -19.30 34.41 12.86
N ASN A 557 -19.26 33.93 11.62
CA ASN A 557 -19.42 34.78 10.45
C ASN A 557 -20.73 35.59 10.50
N THR A 558 -20.75 36.74 9.83
CA THR A 558 -21.99 37.44 9.48
C THR A 558 -22.74 36.69 8.37
N ALA A 559 -24.07 36.76 8.35
CA ALA A 559 -24.94 36.23 7.28
C ALA A 559 -26.14 37.17 7.04
N SER A 560 -26.79 37.13 5.86
CA SER A 560 -27.76 38.15 5.40
C SER A 560 -28.91 37.63 4.52
N THR A 561 -30.02 38.37 4.45
CA THR A 561 -31.28 38.03 3.72
C THR A 561 -31.94 39.26 3.07
N LEU A 562 -32.71 39.07 1.97
CA LEU A 562 -33.46 40.11 1.20
C LEU A 562 -35.01 39.90 1.25
N ILE A 563 -35.84 40.96 1.08
CA ILE A 563 -37.30 40.94 1.35
C ILE A 563 -38.12 41.81 0.33
N ARG A 564 -39.30 41.38 -0.21
CA ARG A 564 -40.10 42.05 -1.29
C ARG A 564 -41.66 42.04 -1.14
N VAL A 565 -42.42 43.01 -1.73
CA VAL A 565 -43.84 43.35 -1.38
C VAL A 565 -44.85 43.81 -2.51
N GLU A 566 -46.14 43.37 -2.50
CA GLU A 566 -47.25 43.63 -3.51
C GLU A 566 -48.74 43.73 -2.96
N GLN A 567 -49.80 44.01 -3.78
CA GLN A 567 -51.25 44.25 -3.35
C GLN A 567 -52.35 44.17 -4.47
N SER A 568 -53.67 43.90 -4.18
CA SER A 568 -54.85 43.96 -5.15
C SER A 568 -56.29 43.98 -4.52
N ALA A 569 -57.40 44.25 -5.29
CA ALA A 569 -58.87 44.21 -4.89
C ALA A 569 -59.91 44.30 -6.07
N ALA A 570 -61.22 43.89 -5.92
CA ALA A 570 -62.31 44.00 -6.95
C ALA A 570 -63.82 43.81 -6.48
N PRO A 571 -64.87 44.25 -7.25
CA PRO A 571 -66.36 44.01 -7.09
C PRO A 571 -67.01 43.14 -8.24
N ASP A 572 -68.33 43.01 -8.58
CA ASP A 572 -69.64 43.68 -8.28
C ASP A 572 -70.96 42.80 -8.43
N VAL A 573 -71.95 43.13 -9.31
CA VAL A 573 -73.41 42.69 -9.31
C VAL A 573 -73.85 41.57 -10.33
N THR A 574 -75.16 41.18 -10.37
CA THR A 574 -75.65 39.80 -10.67
C THR A 574 -76.40 39.48 -11.99
N ILE A 575 -75.86 38.54 -12.77
CA ILE A 575 -76.55 37.70 -13.77
C ILE A 575 -76.92 36.34 -13.11
N THR A 576 -78.01 35.67 -13.52
CA THR A 576 -78.50 34.46 -12.83
C THR A 576 -78.19 33.13 -13.50
N SER A 577 -78.03 33.07 -14.84
CA SER A 577 -77.55 31.87 -15.53
C SER A 577 -76.98 32.18 -16.92
N LEU A 578 -76.01 31.39 -17.38
CA LEU A 578 -75.55 31.39 -18.77
C LEU A 578 -75.25 29.95 -19.24
N THR A 579 -76.13 29.39 -20.06
CA THR A 579 -76.16 27.95 -20.41
C THR A 579 -76.27 27.71 -21.92
N PRO A 580 -75.52 26.75 -22.49
CA PRO A 580 -75.64 26.35 -23.89
C PRO A 580 -76.81 25.38 -24.13
N ASP A 581 -77.12 25.12 -25.40
CA ASP A 581 -78.04 24.08 -25.89
C ASP A 581 -77.38 22.69 -26.00
N ILE A 582 -76.10 22.65 -26.41
CA ILE A 582 -75.24 21.45 -26.42
C ILE A 582 -73.90 21.74 -25.73
N THR A 583 -73.32 20.73 -25.08
CA THR A 583 -72.07 20.88 -24.29
C THR A 583 -70.81 20.44 -25.03
N SER A 584 -70.91 19.89 -26.24
CA SER A 584 -69.76 19.54 -27.07
C SER A 584 -70.17 19.53 -28.55
N ALA A 585 -69.27 20.01 -29.42
CA ALA A 585 -69.42 20.02 -30.88
C ALA A 585 -68.06 19.73 -31.55
N PRO A 586 -68.01 19.24 -32.80
CA PRO A 586 -66.77 19.18 -33.58
C PRO A 586 -66.28 20.59 -33.96
N ALA A 587 -64.95 20.80 -33.94
CA ALA A 587 -64.31 22.03 -34.39
C ALA A 587 -64.27 22.17 -35.94
N ASP A 588 -65.42 22.02 -36.60
CA ASP A 588 -65.55 21.95 -38.06
C ASP A 588 -65.85 23.29 -38.77
N GLY A 589 -66.04 24.38 -38.01
CA GLY A 589 -66.38 25.71 -38.52
C GLY A 589 -67.84 25.91 -38.95
N SER A 590 -68.70 24.90 -38.77
CA SER A 590 -70.07 24.86 -39.31
C SER A 590 -71.13 24.43 -38.30
N THR A 591 -70.79 23.57 -37.34
CA THR A 591 -71.70 23.09 -36.28
C THR A 591 -71.82 24.13 -35.16
N PRO A 592 -73.03 24.69 -34.88
CA PRO A 592 -73.17 25.79 -33.93
C PRO A 592 -73.55 25.35 -32.51
N VAL A 593 -73.08 26.11 -31.51
CA VAL A 593 -73.54 26.05 -30.11
C VAL A 593 -74.33 27.34 -29.81
N THR A 594 -75.54 27.24 -29.26
CA THR A 594 -76.38 28.41 -28.87
C THR A 594 -76.39 28.59 -27.35
N TYR A 595 -75.91 29.74 -26.88
CA TYR A 595 -76.00 30.11 -25.46
C TYR A 595 -77.24 30.94 -25.16
N THR A 596 -77.81 30.73 -23.97
CA THR A 596 -78.87 31.55 -23.38
C THR A 596 -78.42 32.12 -22.03
N LEU A 597 -78.40 33.45 -21.93
CA LEU A 597 -78.26 34.18 -20.67
C LEU A 597 -79.63 34.42 -20.03
N LYS A 598 -79.67 34.44 -18.70
CA LYS A 598 -80.76 35.02 -17.90
C LYS A 598 -80.15 35.93 -16.83
N ALA A 599 -80.69 37.14 -16.67
CA ALA A 599 -80.36 38.06 -15.60
C ALA A 599 -81.61 38.39 -14.78
N ALA A 600 -81.42 38.79 -13.53
CA ALA A 600 -82.51 39.19 -12.65
C ALA A 600 -82.08 40.36 -11.77
N VAL A 601 -83.06 41.17 -11.38
CA VAL A 601 -82.88 42.24 -10.41
C VAL A 601 -82.95 41.64 -9.00
N PRO A 602 -82.07 42.03 -8.05
CA PRO A 602 -82.27 41.73 -6.63
C PRO A 602 -83.66 42.18 -6.18
N ALA A 603 -84.38 41.33 -5.43
CA ALA A 603 -85.84 41.36 -5.25
C ALA A 603 -86.44 42.58 -4.48
N GLN A 604 -85.70 43.68 -4.35
CA GLN A 604 -86.11 44.92 -3.69
C GLN A 604 -86.25 46.11 -4.65
N ASN A 605 -85.90 45.98 -5.94
CA ASN A 605 -85.99 47.07 -6.90
C ASN A 605 -86.91 46.71 -8.08
N THR A 606 -88.13 47.26 -8.08
CA THR A 606 -89.16 47.03 -9.10
C THR A 606 -89.10 47.98 -10.29
N ASP A 607 -88.27 49.03 -10.22
CA ASP A 607 -88.25 50.10 -11.21
C ASP A 607 -87.25 49.83 -12.36
N ILE A 608 -86.44 48.77 -12.22
CA ILE A 608 -85.48 48.33 -13.24
C ILE A 608 -86.20 47.52 -14.33
N LYS A 609 -86.32 48.11 -15.51
CA LYS A 609 -86.78 47.44 -16.73
C LYS A 609 -85.62 46.68 -17.37
N LEU A 610 -85.68 45.35 -17.35
CA LEU A 610 -84.61 44.51 -17.90
C LEU A 610 -84.39 44.74 -19.40
N ASN A 611 -85.43 45.08 -20.18
CA ASN A 611 -85.32 45.34 -21.63
C ASN A 611 -84.68 46.70 -22.00
N GLU A 612 -84.25 47.50 -21.02
CA GLU A 612 -83.41 48.69 -21.22
C GLU A 612 -81.91 48.38 -21.00
N TYR A 613 -81.55 47.10 -20.92
CA TYR A 613 -80.18 46.60 -20.77
C TYR A 613 -79.74 45.80 -22.01
N THR A 614 -78.45 45.79 -22.29
CA THR A 614 -77.83 45.06 -23.41
C THR A 614 -76.75 44.12 -22.89
N ILE A 615 -76.69 42.91 -23.46
CA ILE A 615 -75.57 41.99 -23.24
C ILE A 615 -74.53 42.23 -24.33
N HIS A 616 -73.33 42.61 -23.91
CA HIS A 616 -72.15 42.58 -24.77
C HIS A 616 -71.48 41.23 -24.57
N TRP A 617 -71.38 40.47 -25.64
CA TRP A 617 -70.78 39.14 -25.70
C TRP A 617 -69.32 39.26 -26.12
N SER A 618 -68.44 38.63 -25.37
CA SER A 618 -67.07 38.38 -25.81
C SER A 618 -66.71 36.93 -25.50
N ASN A 619 -66.34 36.17 -26.52
CA ASN A 619 -65.73 34.87 -26.31
C ASN A 619 -64.22 35.04 -26.23
N ARG A 620 -63.58 34.35 -25.29
CA ARG A 620 -62.11 34.23 -25.20
C ARG A 620 -61.62 32.78 -25.30
N GLY A 621 -62.51 31.87 -25.68
CA GLY A 621 -62.22 30.47 -25.96
C GLY A 621 -62.50 30.14 -27.44
N ALA A 622 -62.77 28.88 -27.73
CA ALA A 622 -63.11 28.43 -29.09
C ALA A 622 -64.46 28.98 -29.57
N GLY A 623 -64.53 29.42 -30.83
CA GLY A 623 -65.77 29.79 -31.53
C GLY A 623 -66.00 31.28 -31.79
N ASP A 624 -66.29 31.62 -33.05
CA ASP A 624 -66.68 32.97 -33.47
C ASP A 624 -68.13 33.27 -33.12
N LEU A 625 -68.40 34.49 -32.62
CA LEU A 625 -69.74 34.92 -32.20
C LEU A 625 -70.62 35.34 -33.38
N SER A 626 -71.88 34.90 -33.37
CA SER A 626 -72.88 35.32 -34.36
C SER A 626 -73.29 36.80 -34.25
N THR A 627 -73.02 37.44 -33.12
CA THR A 627 -73.15 38.88 -32.88
C THR A 627 -72.36 39.26 -31.63
N ALA A 628 -71.78 40.47 -31.60
CA ALA A 628 -71.10 41.00 -30.43
C ALA A 628 -72.07 41.49 -29.33
N GLU A 629 -73.32 41.82 -29.68
CA GLU A 629 -74.30 42.41 -28.77
C GLU A 629 -75.70 41.84 -29.01
N THR A 630 -76.49 41.62 -27.95
CA THR A 630 -77.95 41.47 -28.05
C THR A 630 -78.67 42.19 -26.91
N PRO A 631 -79.83 42.81 -27.19
CA PRO A 631 -80.67 43.39 -26.13
C PRO A 631 -81.22 42.27 -25.23
N LEU A 632 -81.39 42.58 -23.95
CA LEU A 632 -82.08 41.69 -23.02
C LEU A 632 -83.60 41.76 -23.29
N ASP A 633 -84.29 40.63 -23.28
CA ASP A 633 -85.74 40.60 -23.51
C ASP A 633 -86.55 41.02 -22.27
N ALA A 634 -87.87 41.18 -22.43
CA ALA A 634 -88.77 41.54 -21.33
C ALA A 634 -88.86 40.48 -20.20
N ASN A 635 -88.30 39.28 -20.41
CA ASN A 635 -88.20 38.19 -19.44
C ASN A 635 -86.80 38.09 -18.82
N GLY A 636 -85.89 39.02 -19.11
CA GLY A 636 -84.52 39.03 -18.62
C GLY A 636 -83.56 38.07 -19.34
N GLN A 637 -83.86 37.68 -20.58
CA GLN A 637 -83.11 36.65 -21.32
C GLN A 637 -82.47 37.20 -22.61
N ALA A 638 -81.33 36.64 -23.01
CA ALA A 638 -80.65 36.98 -24.26
C ALA A 638 -79.93 35.74 -24.83
N GLN A 639 -79.71 35.68 -26.15
CA GLN A 639 -79.05 34.56 -26.82
C GLN A 639 -77.93 35.00 -27.77
N VAL A 640 -76.98 34.10 -28.01
CA VAL A 640 -75.92 34.22 -29.03
C VAL A 640 -75.50 32.82 -29.51
N ARG A 641 -74.96 32.69 -30.73
CA ARG A 641 -74.40 31.44 -31.27
C ARG A 641 -72.88 31.53 -31.46
N LEU A 642 -72.23 30.38 -31.41
CA LEU A 642 -70.80 30.20 -31.68
C LEU A 642 -70.56 29.05 -32.66
N THR A 643 -69.57 29.19 -33.53
CA THR A 643 -69.04 28.14 -34.44
C THR A 643 -67.52 28.22 -34.46
N SER A 644 -66.79 27.11 -34.34
CA SER A 644 -65.32 27.12 -34.27
C SER A 644 -64.66 26.19 -35.28
N THR A 645 -63.57 26.64 -35.90
CA THR A 645 -62.60 25.80 -36.64
C THR A 645 -61.42 25.34 -35.75
N VAL A 646 -61.41 25.72 -34.48
CA VAL A 646 -60.34 25.42 -33.50
C VAL A 646 -60.96 24.73 -32.29
N ALA A 647 -60.34 23.66 -31.80
CA ALA A 647 -60.80 22.96 -30.61
C ALA A 647 -60.40 23.68 -29.31
N GLY A 648 -61.19 23.46 -28.27
CA GLY A 648 -61.04 24.06 -26.94
C GLY A 648 -62.38 24.37 -26.31
N GLY A 649 -62.37 24.68 -25.01
CA GLY A 649 -63.56 25.20 -24.32
C GLY A 649 -64.02 26.53 -24.92
N VAL A 650 -65.33 26.72 -25.05
CA VAL A 650 -65.92 28.05 -25.15
C VAL A 650 -65.61 28.79 -23.85
N ASN A 651 -65.32 30.09 -23.91
CA ASN A 651 -65.14 30.91 -22.71
C ASN A 651 -65.94 32.20 -22.90
N LEU A 652 -67.27 32.03 -22.91
CA LEU A 652 -68.22 33.07 -23.26
C LEU A 652 -68.46 33.97 -22.07
N THR A 653 -67.88 35.17 -22.10
CA THR A 653 -68.15 36.26 -21.17
C THR A 653 -69.32 37.09 -21.70
N ALA A 654 -70.34 37.23 -20.87
CA ALA A 654 -71.53 38.02 -21.13
C ALA A 654 -71.60 39.19 -20.14
N THR A 655 -71.37 40.40 -20.64
CA THR A 655 -71.34 41.63 -19.85
C THR A 655 -72.68 42.35 -19.95
N LEU A 656 -73.37 42.51 -18.82
CA LEU A 656 -74.63 43.25 -18.72
C LEU A 656 -74.33 44.75 -18.60
N ILE A 657 -74.74 45.52 -19.61
CA ILE A 657 -74.62 46.97 -19.70
C ILE A 657 -76.01 47.61 -19.54
N ASN A 658 -76.11 48.70 -18.75
CA ASN A 658 -77.37 49.46 -18.62
C ASN A 658 -77.57 50.48 -19.77
N ALA A 659 -78.75 51.07 -19.85
CA ALA A 659 -79.07 52.16 -20.78
C ALA A 659 -78.11 53.38 -20.73
N GLY A 660 -77.32 53.52 -19.67
CA GLY A 660 -76.28 54.55 -19.52
C GLY A 660 -74.88 54.11 -19.99
N GLY A 661 -74.73 52.96 -20.66
CA GLY A 661 -73.44 52.45 -21.13
C GLY A 661 -72.50 51.94 -20.03
N THR A 662 -72.99 51.79 -18.80
CA THR A 662 -72.18 51.34 -17.66
C THR A 662 -72.30 49.83 -17.48
N LYS A 663 -71.17 49.14 -17.27
CA LYS A 663 -71.12 47.73 -16.86
C LYS A 663 -71.71 47.55 -15.46
N VAL A 664 -72.65 46.61 -15.33
CA VAL A 664 -73.44 46.38 -14.10
C VAL A 664 -73.24 44.96 -13.57
N ALA A 665 -73.11 43.99 -14.46
CA ALA A 665 -72.81 42.60 -14.11
C ALA A 665 -72.00 41.95 -15.22
N GLU A 666 -71.33 40.86 -14.90
CA GLU A 666 -70.66 40.00 -15.86
C GLU A 666 -70.70 38.56 -15.38
N THR A 667 -70.94 37.62 -16.29
CA THR A 667 -70.75 36.21 -16.03
C THR A 667 -69.98 35.58 -17.18
N THR A 668 -69.30 34.48 -16.91
CA THR A 668 -68.57 33.73 -17.92
C THR A 668 -68.97 32.26 -17.83
N SER A 669 -69.19 31.61 -18.97
CA SER A 669 -69.58 30.21 -19.02
C SER A 669 -68.68 29.41 -19.95
N GLN A 670 -68.18 28.29 -19.41
CA GLN A 670 -67.32 27.32 -20.08
C GLN A 670 -68.02 25.97 -20.26
N ALA A 671 -69.36 25.97 -20.24
CA ALA A 671 -70.19 24.78 -20.25
C ALA A 671 -70.33 24.08 -21.62
N ALA A 672 -69.58 24.51 -22.64
CA ALA A 672 -69.48 23.85 -23.93
C ALA A 672 -68.05 23.92 -24.49
N GLU A 673 -67.69 22.97 -25.34
CA GLU A 673 -66.40 22.86 -25.99
C GLU A 673 -66.52 22.51 -27.49
N PHE A 674 -65.51 22.89 -28.26
CA PHE A 674 -65.28 22.38 -29.61
C PHE A 674 -64.15 21.35 -29.56
N THR A 675 -64.31 20.21 -30.23
CA THR A 675 -63.44 19.03 -30.09
C THR A 675 -62.69 18.67 -31.37
N SER A 676 -61.62 17.88 -31.23
CA SER A 676 -60.71 17.46 -32.30
C SER A 676 -60.37 15.97 -32.19
N GLU A 677 -60.44 15.25 -33.30
CA GLU A 677 -60.12 13.82 -33.40
C GLU A 677 -58.64 13.63 -33.79
N TYR A 678 -57.77 13.65 -32.77
CA TYR A 678 -56.33 13.46 -32.90
C TYR A 678 -55.94 11.98 -33.09
N ASN A 679 -54.99 11.71 -33.99
CA ASN A 679 -54.51 10.36 -34.29
C ASN A 679 -53.00 10.33 -34.59
N LEU A 680 -52.37 9.19 -34.31
CA LEU A 680 -51.00 8.84 -34.70
C LEU A 680 -51.03 7.58 -35.57
N ASP A 681 -50.28 7.57 -36.66
CA ASP A 681 -50.07 6.39 -37.51
C ASP A 681 -49.09 5.39 -36.85
N THR A 682 -49.00 4.18 -37.39
CA THR A 682 -48.07 3.16 -36.90
C THR A 682 -46.62 3.66 -36.95
N ILE A 683 -45.89 3.52 -35.84
CA ILE A 683 -44.45 3.77 -35.81
C ILE A 683 -43.75 2.76 -36.73
N THR A 684 -42.90 3.25 -37.62
CA THR A 684 -42.04 2.42 -38.48
C THR A 684 -40.57 2.71 -38.20
N SER A 685 -39.71 1.72 -38.41
CA SER A 685 -38.26 1.81 -38.24
C SER A 685 -37.51 1.53 -39.54
N ASP A 686 -36.28 2.02 -39.66
CA ASP A 686 -35.39 1.71 -40.79
C ASP A 686 -34.82 0.28 -40.73
N LYS A 687 -34.62 -0.23 -39.51
CA LYS A 687 -34.24 -1.61 -39.20
C LYS A 687 -34.90 -2.08 -37.90
N ASN A 688 -34.98 -3.40 -37.73
CA ASN A 688 -35.61 -4.01 -36.54
C ASN A 688 -34.61 -4.30 -35.40
N SER A 689 -33.30 -4.23 -35.70
CA SER A 689 -32.24 -4.42 -34.71
C SER A 689 -30.95 -3.65 -35.02
N ALA A 690 -30.14 -3.44 -34.00
CA ALA A 690 -28.87 -2.71 -34.02
C ALA A 690 -27.89 -3.24 -32.96
N LYS A 691 -26.64 -2.79 -32.97
CA LYS A 691 -25.63 -3.15 -31.95
C LYS A 691 -25.82 -2.41 -30.63
N ALA A 692 -25.59 -3.09 -29.52
CA ALA A 692 -25.59 -2.54 -28.16
C ALA A 692 -24.27 -1.79 -27.82
N ASP A 693 -23.76 -0.97 -28.76
CA ASP A 693 -22.50 -0.21 -28.63
C ASP A 693 -22.70 1.29 -28.34
N GLY A 694 -23.94 1.73 -28.16
CA GLY A 694 -24.31 3.14 -27.93
C GLY A 694 -24.24 4.04 -29.16
N LEU A 695 -23.75 3.54 -30.29
CA LEU A 695 -23.47 4.28 -31.52
C LEU A 695 -24.36 3.85 -32.70
N ASP A 696 -24.64 2.56 -32.84
CA ASP A 696 -25.45 2.02 -33.93
C ASP A 696 -26.94 2.36 -33.74
N ALA A 697 -27.37 3.44 -34.39
CA ALA A 697 -28.71 3.99 -34.20
C ALA A 697 -29.77 3.28 -35.06
N ILE A 698 -30.97 3.10 -34.50
CA ILE A 698 -32.21 2.78 -35.22
C ILE A 698 -32.98 4.09 -35.42
N ALA A 699 -33.38 4.39 -36.65
CA ALA A 699 -34.24 5.53 -36.97
C ALA A 699 -35.72 5.12 -36.91
N LEU A 700 -36.56 6.01 -36.36
CA LEU A 700 -37.99 5.79 -36.11
C LEU A 700 -38.79 6.94 -36.72
N ILE A 701 -39.96 6.67 -37.29
CA ILE A 701 -40.86 7.68 -37.84
C ILE A 701 -42.34 7.32 -37.59
N THR A 702 -43.16 8.33 -37.31
CA THR A 702 -44.64 8.23 -37.25
C THR A 702 -45.23 9.55 -37.79
N ARG A 703 -46.56 9.58 -37.95
CA ARG A 703 -47.30 10.69 -38.54
C ARG A 703 -48.51 11.05 -37.69
N ALA A 704 -48.71 12.33 -37.42
CA ALA A 704 -49.80 12.87 -36.63
C ALA A 704 -50.87 13.55 -37.51
N THR A 705 -52.14 13.31 -37.18
CA THR A 705 -53.29 13.94 -37.85
C THR A 705 -54.36 14.40 -36.85
N ASN A 706 -55.21 15.34 -37.27
CA ASN A 706 -56.40 15.79 -36.56
C ASN A 706 -57.54 15.92 -37.57
N ASN A 707 -58.68 15.26 -37.32
CA ASN A 707 -59.82 15.19 -38.24
C ASN A 707 -59.39 14.78 -39.67
N GLY A 708 -58.39 13.91 -39.78
CA GLY A 708 -57.79 13.45 -41.04
C GLY A 708 -56.75 14.39 -41.69
N ASN A 709 -56.58 15.63 -41.21
CA ASN A 709 -55.60 16.59 -41.72
C ASN A 709 -54.24 16.43 -41.05
N ALA A 710 -53.15 16.70 -41.79
CA ALA A 710 -51.78 16.64 -41.26
C ALA A 710 -51.51 17.73 -40.21
N LEU A 711 -50.86 17.36 -39.11
CA LEU A 711 -50.49 18.29 -38.04
C LEU A 711 -49.04 18.75 -38.17
N ASN A 712 -48.82 20.06 -38.37
CA ASN A 712 -47.49 20.67 -38.46
C ASN A 712 -47.12 21.37 -37.14
N GLY A 713 -45.91 21.16 -36.63
CA GLY A 713 -45.41 21.79 -35.41
C GLY A 713 -45.89 21.17 -34.08
N TYR A 714 -46.67 20.08 -34.11
CA TYR A 714 -47.19 19.45 -32.90
C TYR A 714 -46.13 18.58 -32.22
N ASN A 715 -46.06 18.66 -30.89
CA ASN A 715 -45.11 17.90 -30.08
C ASN A 715 -45.52 16.44 -29.98
N VAL A 716 -44.62 15.52 -30.31
CA VAL A 716 -44.72 14.09 -30.00
C VAL A 716 -43.62 13.74 -28.99
N LYS A 717 -44.04 13.30 -27.81
CA LYS A 717 -43.17 12.74 -26.78
C LYS A 717 -42.91 11.27 -27.12
N TRP A 718 -41.65 10.93 -27.31
CA TRP A 718 -41.16 9.56 -27.38
C TRP A 718 -40.64 9.15 -26.00
N THR A 719 -41.01 7.96 -25.55
CA THR A 719 -40.45 7.29 -24.37
C THR A 719 -39.89 5.94 -24.81
N PHE A 720 -38.64 5.66 -24.45
CA PHE A 720 -37.95 4.40 -24.75
C PHE A 720 -37.69 3.67 -23.44
N GLU A 721 -38.22 2.45 -23.31
CA GLU A 721 -38.09 1.61 -22.12
C GLU A 721 -37.10 0.48 -22.42
N TYR A 722 -35.99 0.44 -21.68
CA TYR A 722 -34.87 -0.48 -21.90
C TYR A 722 -35.01 -1.77 -21.08
N PRO A 723 -34.28 -2.87 -21.42
CA PRO A 723 -34.38 -4.16 -20.74
C PRO A 723 -34.13 -4.16 -19.22
N ASP A 724 -33.40 -3.15 -18.71
CA ASP A 724 -33.10 -2.96 -17.28
C ASP A 724 -34.21 -2.21 -16.52
N GLY A 725 -35.27 -1.78 -17.20
CA GLY A 725 -36.36 -0.96 -16.66
C GLY A 725 -36.07 0.54 -16.62
N THR A 726 -34.94 1.01 -17.16
CA THR A 726 -34.70 2.45 -17.33
C THR A 726 -35.52 3.01 -18.50
N THR A 727 -35.87 4.29 -18.39
CA THR A 727 -36.62 5.00 -19.44
C THR A 727 -35.91 6.26 -19.89
N LYS A 728 -36.03 6.59 -21.18
CA LYS A 728 -35.47 7.80 -21.79
C LYS A 728 -36.53 8.50 -22.62
N ASP A 729 -36.73 9.79 -22.34
CA ASP A 729 -37.72 10.64 -23.00
C ASP A 729 -37.07 11.59 -24.02
N ALA A 730 -37.77 11.85 -25.14
CA ALA A 730 -37.43 12.88 -26.12
C ALA A 730 -38.71 13.48 -26.73
N THR A 731 -38.86 14.80 -26.77
CA THR A 731 -40.01 15.46 -27.40
C THR A 731 -39.58 16.19 -28.66
N LEU A 732 -40.27 15.96 -29.77
CA LEU A 732 -39.94 16.50 -31.10
C LEU A 732 -41.20 16.97 -31.82
N GLN A 733 -41.08 17.99 -32.66
CA GLN A 733 -42.21 18.55 -33.43
C GLN A 733 -42.39 17.85 -34.79
N THR A 734 -43.64 17.73 -35.22
CA THR A 734 -44.02 17.24 -36.56
C THR A 734 -43.74 18.27 -37.67
N ASN A 735 -43.55 17.79 -38.90
CA ASN A 735 -43.35 18.61 -40.09
C ASN A 735 -44.66 18.96 -40.81
N SER A 736 -44.57 19.68 -41.94
CA SER A 736 -45.71 20.08 -42.79
C SER A 736 -46.62 18.95 -43.25
N ASP A 737 -46.10 17.73 -43.33
CA ASP A 737 -46.81 16.56 -43.84
C ASP A 737 -47.45 15.73 -42.71
N GLY A 738 -47.23 16.13 -41.45
CA GLY A 738 -47.63 15.42 -40.23
C GLY A 738 -46.53 14.54 -39.63
N ASN A 739 -45.37 14.40 -40.29
CA ASN A 739 -44.37 13.40 -39.94
C ASN A 739 -43.42 13.89 -38.83
N VAL A 740 -43.06 13.01 -37.89
CA VAL A 740 -42.00 13.23 -36.90
C VAL A 740 -41.10 12.01 -36.85
N SER A 741 -39.79 12.23 -36.82
CA SER A 741 -38.78 11.17 -36.75
C SER A 741 -37.77 11.41 -35.63
N THR A 742 -37.18 10.32 -35.14
CA THR A 742 -36.19 10.29 -34.07
C THR A 742 -35.23 9.12 -34.28
N SER A 743 -34.23 8.95 -33.41
CA SER A 743 -33.33 7.80 -33.44
C SER A 743 -32.92 7.35 -32.04
N ILE A 744 -32.74 6.04 -31.86
CA ILE A 744 -32.32 5.45 -30.58
C ILE A 744 -31.04 4.63 -30.71
N THR A 745 -30.24 4.62 -29.63
CA THR A 745 -29.11 3.71 -29.41
C THR A 745 -29.24 3.07 -28.03
N SER A 746 -28.48 1.99 -27.79
CA SER A 746 -28.45 1.26 -26.52
C SER A 746 -27.03 0.79 -26.21
N ASN A 747 -26.67 0.73 -24.92
CA ASN A 747 -25.51 -0.01 -24.41
C ASN A 747 -25.92 -1.39 -23.83
N LEU A 748 -27.20 -1.72 -23.92
CA LEU A 748 -27.83 -2.91 -23.33
C LEU A 748 -28.38 -3.80 -24.44
N GLU A 749 -28.06 -5.08 -24.38
CA GLU A 749 -28.64 -6.11 -25.25
C GLU A 749 -30.07 -6.46 -24.80
N GLY A 750 -30.97 -6.68 -25.77
CA GLY A 750 -32.38 -7.02 -25.54
C GLY A 750 -33.38 -6.09 -26.24
N PRO A 751 -34.69 -6.32 -26.04
CA PRO A 751 -35.75 -5.55 -26.66
C PRO A 751 -35.97 -4.20 -25.96
N VAL A 752 -36.14 -3.13 -26.74
CA VAL A 752 -36.56 -1.81 -26.29
C VAL A 752 -38.02 -1.60 -26.68
N ASN A 753 -38.86 -1.24 -25.71
CA ASN A 753 -40.24 -0.83 -25.97
C ASN A 753 -40.26 0.67 -26.30
N ILE A 754 -40.92 1.03 -27.39
CA ILE A 754 -41.03 2.41 -27.88
C ILE A 754 -42.48 2.85 -27.68
N ILE A 755 -42.66 4.00 -27.04
CA ILE A 755 -43.95 4.66 -26.86
C ILE A 755 -43.88 6.04 -27.53
N ALA A 756 -44.88 6.40 -28.33
CA ALA A 756 -45.06 7.73 -28.89
C ALA A 756 -46.40 8.32 -28.46
N GLU A 757 -46.36 9.51 -27.86
CA GLU A 757 -47.49 10.25 -27.31
C GLU A 757 -47.57 11.64 -27.98
N LEU A 758 -48.57 11.84 -28.84
CA LEU A 758 -48.87 13.13 -29.44
C LEU A 758 -49.50 14.03 -28.38
N THR A 759 -48.94 15.22 -28.20
CA THR A 759 -49.50 16.29 -27.37
C THR A 759 -50.07 17.42 -28.21
N ASP A 760 -51.18 17.99 -27.77
CA ASP A 760 -51.74 19.22 -28.33
C ASP A 760 -50.93 20.47 -27.93
N GLU A 761 -51.36 21.65 -28.42
CA GLU A 761 -50.73 22.94 -28.11
C GLU A 761 -50.78 23.33 -26.62
N THR A 762 -51.62 22.67 -25.82
CA THR A 762 -51.70 22.85 -24.36
C THR A 762 -50.80 21.89 -23.58
N GLY A 763 -50.20 20.90 -24.26
CA GLY A 763 -49.38 19.85 -23.68
C GLY A 763 -50.15 18.62 -23.19
N HIS A 764 -51.44 18.50 -23.49
CA HIS A 764 -52.21 17.29 -23.16
C HIS A 764 -51.94 16.18 -24.16
N VAL A 765 -51.75 14.93 -23.69
CA VAL A 765 -51.60 13.76 -24.57
C VAL A 765 -52.94 13.42 -25.19
N VAL A 766 -53.02 13.53 -26.51
CA VAL A 766 -54.25 13.36 -27.32
C VAL A 766 -54.24 12.12 -28.22
N ALA A 767 -53.07 11.53 -28.51
CA ALA A 767 -52.99 10.21 -29.17
C ALA A 767 -51.74 9.43 -28.73
N LYS A 768 -51.81 8.09 -28.74
CA LYS A 768 -50.72 7.20 -28.28
C LYS A 768 -50.53 5.97 -29.18
N ARG A 769 -49.26 5.61 -29.43
CA ARG A 769 -48.83 4.41 -30.17
C ARG A 769 -47.62 3.74 -29.50
N THR A 770 -47.41 2.47 -29.80
CA THR A 770 -46.27 1.68 -29.31
C THR A 770 -45.68 0.80 -30.42
N ALA A 771 -44.39 0.46 -30.28
CA ALA A 771 -43.64 -0.44 -31.16
C ALA A 771 -42.44 -1.05 -30.41
N ASN A 772 -41.76 -2.03 -31.00
CA ASN A 772 -40.57 -2.65 -30.41
C ASN A 772 -39.45 -2.89 -31.43
N VAL A 773 -38.20 -2.80 -30.96
CA VAL A 773 -36.97 -3.14 -31.70
C VAL A 773 -35.96 -3.74 -30.73
N SER A 774 -34.93 -4.44 -31.22
CA SER A 774 -33.97 -5.16 -30.34
C SER A 774 -32.52 -4.79 -30.59
N PHE A 775 -31.75 -4.63 -29.51
CA PHE A 775 -30.30 -4.48 -29.60
C PHE A 775 -29.60 -5.82 -29.36
N THR A 776 -28.57 -6.12 -30.14
CA THR A 776 -27.73 -7.32 -30.04
C THR A 776 -26.33 -6.96 -29.55
N SER A 777 -25.64 -7.87 -28.87
CA SER A 777 -24.29 -7.68 -28.34
C SER A 777 -23.31 -7.08 -29.35
N ALA A 778 -22.50 -6.14 -28.86
CA ALA A 778 -21.36 -5.61 -29.59
C ALA A 778 -20.18 -6.59 -29.48
N ALA A 779 -19.46 -6.83 -30.58
CA ALA A 779 -18.23 -7.62 -30.54
C ALA A 779 -17.17 -6.88 -29.70
N GLN A 780 -16.59 -7.56 -28.72
CA GLN A 780 -15.63 -6.97 -27.78
C GLN A 780 -14.28 -6.71 -28.47
N GLU A 781 -13.83 -5.45 -28.50
CA GLU A 781 -12.50 -5.11 -29.03
C GLU A 781 -11.42 -5.48 -28.02
N ILE A 782 -10.55 -6.42 -28.40
CA ILE A 782 -9.42 -6.87 -27.56
C ILE A 782 -8.47 -5.69 -27.32
N GLY A 783 -8.31 -5.28 -26.07
CA GLY A 783 -7.33 -4.29 -25.65
C GLY A 783 -5.94 -4.91 -25.59
N SER A 784 -5.81 -5.97 -24.80
CA SER A 784 -4.55 -6.63 -24.48
C SER A 784 -4.70 -8.15 -24.29
N ILE A 785 -3.69 -8.90 -24.73
CA ILE A 785 -3.43 -10.27 -24.28
C ILE A 785 -2.19 -10.23 -23.41
N THR A 786 -2.19 -10.92 -22.27
CA THR A 786 -1.05 -10.95 -21.34
C THR A 786 -0.86 -12.33 -20.73
N PHE A 787 0.39 -12.74 -20.47
CA PHE A 787 0.66 -13.87 -19.59
C PHE A 787 0.57 -13.40 -18.13
N SER A 788 -0.07 -14.16 -17.25
CA SER A 788 -0.43 -13.69 -15.91
C SER A 788 0.74 -13.67 -14.90
N ASP A 789 1.86 -14.30 -15.26
CA ASP A 789 3.13 -14.27 -14.53
C ASP A 789 4.11 -13.23 -15.11
N ALA A 790 4.44 -12.21 -14.32
CA ALA A 790 5.34 -11.12 -14.73
C ALA A 790 6.85 -11.45 -14.66
N GLN A 791 7.25 -12.55 -14.00
CA GLN A 791 8.66 -12.93 -13.79
C GLN A 791 9.16 -13.95 -14.83
N PRO A 792 10.48 -14.15 -14.99
CA PRO A 792 11.02 -15.28 -15.76
C PRO A 792 10.46 -16.60 -15.22
N HIS A 793 9.88 -17.42 -16.10
CA HIS A 793 9.33 -18.72 -15.72
C HIS A 793 10.44 -19.76 -15.89
N TYR A 794 10.75 -20.51 -14.84
CA TYR A 794 11.70 -21.61 -14.86
C TYR A 794 10.96 -22.94 -14.80
N GLN A 795 11.41 -23.95 -15.56
CA GLN A 795 10.90 -25.32 -15.46
C GLN A 795 12.03 -26.34 -15.69
N TRP A 796 11.90 -27.57 -15.20
CA TRP A 796 12.84 -28.65 -15.54
C TRP A 796 12.57 -29.21 -16.94
N THR A 797 13.60 -29.65 -17.66
CA THR A 797 13.42 -30.28 -18.99
C THR A 797 12.61 -31.60 -18.94
N ASP A 798 12.46 -32.22 -17.76
CA ASP A 798 11.59 -33.38 -17.54
C ASP A 798 10.16 -33.02 -17.07
N ARG A 799 9.72 -31.76 -17.26
CA ARG A 799 8.40 -31.25 -16.82
C ARG A 799 7.76 -30.30 -17.83
N SER A 800 6.43 -30.32 -17.89
CA SER A 800 5.63 -29.34 -18.61
C SER A 800 5.60 -28.00 -17.87
N ALA A 801 5.76 -26.88 -18.58
CA ALA A 801 5.56 -25.54 -18.02
C ALA A 801 4.07 -25.16 -18.09
N ALA A 802 3.52 -24.64 -16.99
CA ALA A 802 2.15 -24.14 -16.95
C ALA A 802 2.06 -22.73 -17.54
N LEU A 803 0.98 -22.45 -18.26
CA LEU A 803 0.78 -21.20 -18.99
C LEU A 803 -0.60 -20.60 -18.66
N SER A 804 -0.58 -19.50 -17.95
CA SER A 804 -1.77 -18.69 -17.64
C SER A 804 -1.80 -17.44 -18.53
N VAL A 805 -2.81 -17.29 -19.37
CA VAL A 805 -3.01 -16.15 -20.28
C VAL A 805 -4.34 -15.46 -19.96
N GLU A 806 -4.32 -14.13 -19.80
CA GLU A 806 -5.51 -13.31 -19.53
C GLU A 806 -5.74 -12.36 -20.73
N VAL A 807 -6.97 -12.35 -21.27
CA VAL A 807 -7.41 -11.51 -22.40
C VAL A 807 -8.41 -10.49 -21.90
N ASN A 808 -8.12 -9.20 -22.16
CA ASN A 808 -8.97 -8.09 -21.73
C ASN A 808 -9.26 -7.12 -22.89
N ASP A 809 -10.41 -6.46 -22.81
CA ASP A 809 -10.85 -5.40 -23.72
C ASP A 809 -10.06 -4.09 -23.53
N SER A 810 -10.39 -3.08 -24.34
CA SER A 810 -9.74 -1.76 -24.27
C SER A 810 -10.03 -0.96 -22.98
N SER A 811 -10.96 -1.41 -22.14
CA SER A 811 -11.25 -0.86 -20.81
C SER A 811 -10.56 -1.63 -19.66
N GLY A 812 -10.02 -2.82 -19.94
CA GLY A 812 -9.43 -3.73 -18.97
C GLY A 812 -10.42 -4.76 -18.39
N ALA A 813 -11.60 -4.93 -19.00
CA ALA A 813 -12.54 -5.99 -18.64
C ALA A 813 -12.22 -7.29 -19.38
N ALA A 814 -12.43 -8.44 -18.73
CA ALA A 814 -12.08 -9.74 -19.27
C ALA A 814 -13.00 -10.17 -20.44
N ILE A 815 -12.40 -10.73 -21.50
CA ILE A 815 -13.12 -11.21 -22.71
C ILE A 815 -13.24 -12.74 -22.63
N PRO A 816 -14.44 -13.30 -22.40
CA PRO A 816 -14.66 -14.74 -22.35
C PRO A 816 -14.79 -15.37 -23.75
N ASP A 817 -14.61 -16.69 -23.84
CA ASP A 817 -14.78 -17.51 -25.07
C ASP A 817 -13.91 -17.15 -26.30
N GLU A 818 -13.03 -16.16 -26.20
CA GLU A 818 -12.15 -15.71 -27.28
C GLU A 818 -11.18 -16.81 -27.73
N GLN A 819 -11.06 -16.95 -29.04
CA GLN A 819 -10.24 -17.97 -29.69
C GLN A 819 -8.81 -17.46 -29.87
N LEU A 820 -7.85 -18.16 -29.27
CA LEU A 820 -6.43 -17.86 -29.36
C LEU A 820 -5.68 -18.87 -30.24
N ILE A 821 -4.49 -18.49 -30.70
CA ILE A 821 -3.60 -19.27 -31.56
C ILE A 821 -2.18 -19.22 -30.97
N TRP A 822 -1.61 -20.39 -30.67
CA TRP A 822 -0.22 -20.55 -30.25
C TRP A 822 0.73 -20.49 -31.45
N ASP A 823 1.74 -19.64 -31.35
CA ASP A 823 2.88 -19.56 -32.27
C ASP A 823 4.15 -19.99 -31.52
N ILE A 824 4.52 -21.25 -31.75
CA ILE A 824 5.71 -21.90 -31.21
C ILE A 824 6.87 -21.94 -32.23
N SER A 825 6.85 -21.11 -33.27
CA SER A 825 7.89 -21.10 -34.32
C SER A 825 9.32 -20.88 -33.81
N ASN A 826 9.47 -20.27 -32.63
CA ASN A 826 10.74 -20.05 -31.93
C ASN A 826 11.03 -21.10 -30.83
N CYS A 827 10.35 -22.25 -30.85
CA CYS A 827 10.64 -23.43 -30.03
C CYS A 827 10.47 -24.71 -30.87
N SER A 828 11.57 -25.16 -31.49
CA SER A 828 11.59 -26.33 -32.38
C SER A 828 11.40 -27.69 -31.69
N ASP A 829 11.49 -27.71 -30.36
CA ASP A 829 11.38 -28.86 -29.46
C ASP A 829 10.21 -28.72 -28.47
N CYS A 830 9.25 -27.83 -28.76
CA CYS A 830 7.98 -27.72 -28.03
C CYS A 830 6.85 -28.46 -28.76
N SER A 831 6.01 -29.14 -27.98
CA SER A 831 4.63 -29.42 -28.38
C SER A 831 3.76 -28.16 -28.20
N SER A 832 2.83 -27.92 -29.13
CA SER A 832 1.83 -26.84 -28.97
C SER A 832 0.84 -27.22 -27.87
N PRO A 833 0.47 -26.30 -26.97
CA PRO A 833 -0.64 -26.53 -26.04
C PRO A 833 -1.95 -26.80 -26.81
N ALA A 834 -2.83 -27.59 -26.21
CA ALA A 834 -4.10 -28.01 -26.83
C ALA A 834 -5.25 -27.04 -26.53
N GLU A 835 -5.13 -26.30 -25.44
CA GLU A 835 -6.13 -25.36 -24.96
C GLU A 835 -5.98 -24.02 -25.73
N THR A 836 -7.07 -23.56 -26.36
CA THR A 836 -7.04 -22.42 -27.30
C THR A 836 -8.19 -21.43 -27.13
N LYS A 837 -8.94 -21.49 -26.03
CA LYS A 837 -10.05 -20.56 -25.74
C LYS A 837 -10.00 -20.07 -24.30
N THR A 838 -10.36 -18.82 -24.09
CA THR A 838 -10.54 -18.27 -22.73
C THR A 838 -11.83 -18.76 -22.09
N ASP A 839 -11.79 -18.99 -20.78
CA ASP A 839 -12.94 -19.30 -19.94
C ASP A 839 -13.87 -18.10 -19.72
N SER A 840 -14.92 -18.28 -18.90
CA SER A 840 -15.88 -17.23 -18.54
C SER A 840 -15.30 -16.08 -17.68
N SER A 841 -14.02 -16.15 -17.31
CA SER A 841 -13.25 -15.10 -16.63
C SER A 841 -12.17 -14.47 -17.53
N GLY A 842 -12.19 -14.77 -18.83
CA GLY A 842 -11.24 -14.29 -19.84
C GLY A 842 -9.85 -14.90 -19.74
N LYS A 843 -9.74 -16.14 -19.21
CA LYS A 843 -8.46 -16.81 -18.96
C LYS A 843 -8.30 -18.12 -19.69
N LEU A 844 -7.11 -18.32 -20.25
CA LEU A 844 -6.68 -19.57 -20.83
C LEU A 844 -5.54 -20.14 -19.96
N GLU A 845 -5.82 -21.26 -19.30
CA GLU A 845 -4.80 -22.10 -18.66
C GLU A 845 -4.42 -23.22 -19.63
N ALA A 846 -3.12 -23.42 -19.88
CA ALA A 846 -2.59 -24.35 -20.87
C ALA A 846 -1.24 -24.93 -20.40
N THR A 847 -0.69 -25.92 -21.10
CA THR A 847 0.65 -26.48 -20.77
C THR A 847 1.57 -26.60 -21.98
N LEU A 848 2.84 -26.21 -21.80
CA LEU A 848 3.91 -26.37 -22.79
C LEU A 848 4.80 -27.55 -22.38
N THR A 849 4.92 -28.56 -23.24
CA THR A 849 5.77 -29.74 -22.96
C THR A 849 6.88 -29.84 -24.00
N LEU A 850 8.11 -30.03 -23.55
CA LEU A 850 9.26 -30.25 -24.43
C LEU A 850 9.37 -31.71 -24.88
N ASP A 851 10.00 -31.92 -26.03
CA ASP A 851 10.42 -33.25 -26.48
C ASP A 851 11.42 -33.87 -25.47
N GLY A 852 11.29 -35.18 -25.23
CA GLY A 852 11.97 -35.91 -24.14
C GLY A 852 13.51 -36.03 -24.20
N ASN A 853 14.19 -35.23 -25.03
CA ASN A 853 15.65 -35.10 -25.07
C ASN A 853 16.09 -33.61 -25.13
N ALA A 854 15.20 -32.66 -24.81
CA ALA A 854 15.48 -31.24 -24.92
C ALA A 854 16.61 -30.76 -23.97
N ALA A 855 17.49 -29.91 -24.50
CA ALA A 855 18.59 -29.31 -23.75
C ALA A 855 18.12 -28.09 -22.93
N GLU A 856 18.87 -27.75 -21.87
CA GLU A 856 18.60 -26.55 -21.08
C GLU A 856 18.77 -25.25 -21.87
N GLY A 857 18.06 -24.20 -21.45
CA GLY A 857 18.06 -22.88 -22.07
C GLY A 857 16.66 -22.31 -22.28
N ASP A 858 16.60 -21.10 -22.82
CA ASP A 858 15.34 -20.39 -23.04
C ASP A 858 14.54 -20.97 -24.21
N ARG A 859 13.21 -20.95 -24.09
CA ARG A 859 12.25 -21.10 -25.18
C ARG A 859 11.30 -19.90 -25.16
N THR A 860 11.03 -19.33 -26.33
CA THR A 860 10.14 -18.17 -26.43
C THR A 860 8.91 -18.54 -27.25
N ILE A 861 7.74 -18.45 -26.62
CA ILE A 861 6.44 -18.72 -27.23
C ILE A 861 5.67 -17.42 -27.43
N LYS A 862 4.84 -17.39 -28.46
CA LYS A 862 3.92 -16.30 -28.74
C LYS A 862 2.49 -16.84 -28.76
N ILE A 863 1.53 -16.03 -28.35
CA ILE A 863 0.11 -16.33 -28.48
C ILE A 863 -0.59 -15.09 -29.04
N CYS A 864 -1.47 -15.29 -30.01
CA CYS A 864 -2.25 -14.23 -30.66
C CYS A 864 -3.74 -14.55 -30.59
N SER A 865 -4.58 -13.52 -30.72
CA SER A 865 -6.00 -13.70 -31.00
C SER A 865 -6.22 -14.21 -32.44
N ALA A 866 -7.27 -15.02 -32.63
CA ALA A 866 -7.77 -15.40 -33.95
C ALA A 866 -8.69 -14.34 -34.58
N THR A 867 -9.24 -13.42 -33.77
CA THR A 867 -10.14 -12.34 -34.22
C THR A 867 -9.37 -11.05 -34.55
N ASP A 868 -8.33 -10.70 -33.78
CA ASP A 868 -7.32 -9.69 -34.14
C ASP A 868 -5.89 -10.25 -33.97
N SER A 869 -5.33 -10.75 -35.08
CA SER A 869 -3.96 -11.30 -35.13
C SER A 869 -2.83 -10.30 -34.85
N ASN A 870 -3.12 -9.00 -34.70
CA ASN A 870 -2.15 -8.01 -34.22
C ASN A 870 -2.04 -8.00 -32.68
N LYS A 871 -3.05 -8.52 -31.98
CA LYS A 871 -3.09 -8.63 -30.53
C LYS A 871 -2.42 -9.94 -30.14
N CYS A 872 -1.19 -9.83 -29.64
CA CYS A 872 -0.39 -10.97 -29.23
C CYS A 872 0.37 -10.68 -27.93
N ALA A 873 0.61 -11.73 -27.15
CA ALA A 873 1.58 -11.75 -26.05
C ALA A 873 2.78 -12.64 -26.42
N THR A 874 3.89 -12.47 -25.71
CA THR A 874 5.10 -13.30 -25.86
C THR A 874 5.68 -13.60 -24.49
N LYS A 875 6.12 -14.84 -24.27
CA LYS A 875 6.68 -15.32 -23.00
C LYS A 875 7.94 -16.12 -23.27
N SER A 876 9.00 -15.82 -22.52
CA SER A 876 10.20 -16.67 -22.46
C SER A 876 10.16 -17.52 -21.19
N ILE A 877 10.54 -18.78 -21.33
CA ILE A 877 10.62 -19.80 -20.27
C ILE A 877 12.02 -20.41 -20.34
N THR A 878 12.74 -20.39 -19.22
CA THR A 878 14.08 -20.99 -19.13
C THR A 878 13.94 -22.42 -18.61
N PHE A 879 14.21 -23.41 -19.45
CA PHE A 879 14.23 -24.81 -19.04
C PHE A 879 15.60 -25.21 -18.51
N LEU A 880 15.65 -25.98 -17.41
CA LEU A 880 16.85 -26.35 -16.68
C LEU A 880 17.08 -27.87 -16.70
N ALA A 881 18.33 -28.31 -16.76
CA ALA A 881 18.65 -29.74 -16.69
C ALA A 881 18.53 -30.30 -15.25
N PRO A 882 17.72 -31.36 -15.00
CA PRO A 882 17.61 -31.97 -13.67
C PRO A 882 18.89 -32.72 -13.26
N PRO A 883 19.13 -32.93 -11.95
CA PRO A 883 20.28 -33.67 -11.46
C PRO A 883 20.25 -35.14 -11.87
N THR A 884 21.38 -35.67 -12.35
CA THR A 884 21.60 -37.11 -12.59
C THR A 884 23.00 -37.54 -12.13
N ILE A 885 23.12 -38.73 -11.54
CA ILE A 885 24.41 -39.37 -11.23
C ILE A 885 24.54 -40.58 -12.14
N ASN A 886 25.45 -40.51 -13.11
CA ASN A 886 25.56 -41.52 -14.18
C ASN A 886 26.93 -42.22 -14.22
N GLN A 887 27.91 -41.75 -13.44
CA GLN A 887 29.27 -42.30 -13.43
C GLN A 887 29.88 -42.34 -12.03
N TYR A 888 30.74 -43.34 -11.79
CA TYR A 888 31.55 -43.45 -10.59
C TYR A 888 32.93 -44.07 -10.86
N GLN A 889 33.88 -43.84 -9.96
CA GLN A 889 35.26 -44.30 -10.06
C GLN A 889 35.86 -44.51 -8.66
N THR A 890 36.44 -45.67 -8.39
CA THR A 890 37.26 -45.90 -7.18
C THR A 890 38.61 -45.24 -7.37
N LEU A 891 39.09 -44.45 -6.39
CA LEU A 891 40.23 -43.53 -6.60
C LEU A 891 41.54 -44.19 -7.08
N GLY A 892 41.76 -45.46 -6.72
CA GLY A 892 42.92 -46.24 -7.15
C GLY A 892 42.86 -46.78 -8.58
N THR A 893 41.73 -46.62 -9.29
CA THR A 893 41.55 -47.03 -10.69
C THR A 893 41.47 -45.80 -11.60
N SER A 894 41.85 -45.95 -12.88
CA SER A 894 41.87 -44.84 -13.86
C SER A 894 40.61 -44.76 -14.75
N THR A 895 39.66 -45.70 -14.59
CA THR A 895 38.55 -45.89 -15.54
C THR A 895 37.20 -45.71 -14.84
N PRO A 896 36.45 -44.63 -15.12
CA PRO A 896 35.08 -44.49 -14.67
C PRO A 896 34.18 -45.61 -15.19
N LYS A 897 33.18 -45.98 -14.38
CA LYS A 897 32.11 -46.93 -14.70
C LYS A 897 30.80 -46.18 -14.82
N THR A 898 30.01 -46.50 -15.84
CA THR A 898 28.64 -45.98 -15.98
C THR A 898 27.70 -46.70 -15.04
N GLY A 899 26.87 -45.95 -14.31
CA GLY A 899 25.88 -46.46 -13.36
C GLY A 899 25.76 -45.57 -12.13
N ASN A 900 24.68 -45.76 -11.38
CA ASN A 900 24.37 -45.06 -10.12
C ASN A 900 24.47 -45.99 -8.89
N GLU A 901 25.10 -47.16 -9.01
CA GLU A 901 25.15 -48.17 -7.95
C GLU A 901 26.54 -48.80 -7.82
N PHE A 902 26.94 -49.13 -6.59
CA PHE A 902 28.19 -49.81 -6.24
C PHE A 902 27.92 -50.98 -5.27
N GLY A 903 28.38 -52.17 -5.62
CA GLY A 903 28.24 -53.38 -4.80
C GLY A 903 29.36 -54.40 -5.04
N GLY A 904 29.28 -55.55 -4.39
CA GLY A 904 30.24 -56.65 -4.54
C GLY A 904 31.43 -56.59 -3.58
N VAL A 905 32.58 -56.08 -4.01
CA VAL A 905 33.82 -56.06 -3.19
C VAL A 905 34.00 -54.69 -2.55
N ARG A 906 33.76 -54.59 -1.24
CA ARG A 906 33.83 -53.35 -0.45
C ARG A 906 35.00 -53.38 0.52
N ILE A 907 35.62 -52.23 0.80
CA ILE A 907 36.77 -52.13 1.71
C ILE A 907 36.66 -50.93 2.66
N LYS A 908 37.07 -51.11 3.91
CA LYS A 908 37.20 -50.02 4.89
C LYS A 908 38.18 -48.97 4.39
N GLY A 909 37.77 -47.71 4.38
CA GLY A 909 38.57 -46.61 3.84
C GLY A 909 38.62 -46.55 2.31
N GLY A 910 37.82 -47.37 1.62
CA GLY A 910 37.60 -47.23 0.19
C GLY A 910 36.90 -45.91 -0.13
N GLU A 911 37.37 -45.20 -1.14
CA GLU A 911 36.81 -43.94 -1.60
C GLU A 911 36.30 -44.07 -3.05
N ILE A 912 35.01 -43.77 -3.25
CA ILE A 912 34.34 -43.76 -4.55
C ILE A 912 34.09 -42.31 -4.93
N LYS A 913 34.75 -41.83 -5.98
CA LYS A 913 34.35 -40.59 -6.65
C LYS A 913 33.08 -40.86 -7.46
N VAL A 914 32.01 -40.13 -7.20
CA VAL A 914 30.81 -40.06 -8.05
C VAL A 914 30.86 -38.80 -8.89
N THR A 915 30.26 -38.86 -10.08
CA THR A 915 30.20 -37.74 -11.02
C THR A 915 28.76 -37.52 -11.48
N ALA A 916 28.24 -36.36 -11.11
CA ALA A 916 26.90 -35.91 -11.41
C ALA A 916 26.88 -34.88 -12.55
N THR A 917 25.70 -34.68 -13.14
CA THR A 917 25.41 -33.59 -14.07
C THR A 917 24.06 -32.97 -13.74
N GLY A 918 23.84 -31.73 -14.17
CA GLY A 918 22.61 -30.98 -13.96
C GLY A 918 22.80 -29.54 -14.46
N SER A 919 21.82 -28.68 -14.22
CA SER A 919 21.86 -27.29 -14.65
C SER A 919 23.04 -26.51 -14.06
N THR A 920 23.68 -25.71 -14.90
CA THR A 920 24.75 -24.79 -14.49
C THR A 920 24.22 -23.47 -13.91
N SER A 921 22.89 -23.27 -13.87
CA SER A 921 22.25 -22.02 -13.45
C SER A 921 22.40 -21.75 -11.95
N ASN A 922 22.84 -20.55 -11.60
CA ASN A 922 23.11 -20.12 -10.21
C ASN A 922 21.87 -20.00 -9.31
N ILE A 923 20.67 -20.11 -9.88
CA ILE A 923 19.40 -20.17 -9.13
C ILE A 923 19.15 -21.54 -8.50
N VAL A 924 19.83 -22.59 -8.99
CA VAL A 924 19.74 -23.95 -8.46
C VAL A 924 20.83 -24.17 -7.41
N ARG A 925 20.41 -24.65 -6.24
CA ARG A 925 21.30 -25.05 -5.15
C ARG A 925 21.35 -26.58 -5.10
N TYR A 926 22.57 -27.10 -5.08
CA TYR A 926 22.83 -28.52 -5.01
C TYR A 926 23.30 -28.90 -3.59
N THR A 927 22.65 -29.90 -3.00
CA THR A 927 22.98 -30.43 -1.68
C THR A 927 23.20 -31.93 -1.78
N TRP A 928 24.35 -32.39 -1.29
CA TRP A 928 24.66 -33.81 -1.16
C TRP A 928 24.39 -34.29 0.27
N THR A 929 23.61 -35.36 0.42
CA THR A 929 23.28 -35.99 1.71
C THR A 929 23.54 -37.49 1.66
N SER A 930 23.86 -38.10 2.80
CA SER A 930 24.05 -39.55 2.92
C SER A 930 23.07 -40.15 3.91
N SER A 931 22.55 -41.34 3.62
CA SER A 931 21.64 -42.08 4.51
C SER A 931 22.37 -42.78 5.67
N SER A 932 23.69 -42.65 5.79
CA SER A 932 24.50 -43.26 6.85
C SER A 932 25.69 -42.38 7.25
N SER A 933 25.99 -42.30 8.55
CA SER A 933 27.21 -41.65 9.06
C SER A 933 28.49 -42.33 8.57
N GLU A 934 28.42 -43.63 8.28
CA GLU A 934 29.56 -44.44 7.84
C GLU A 934 29.76 -44.45 6.32
N LEU A 935 28.95 -43.67 5.59
CA LEU A 935 29.13 -43.32 4.18
C LEU A 935 29.23 -41.80 4.02
N PRO A 936 30.20 -41.11 4.66
CA PRO A 936 30.33 -39.67 4.51
C PRO A 936 30.65 -39.29 3.07
N VAL A 937 30.01 -38.22 2.60
CA VAL A 937 30.21 -37.66 1.26
C VAL A 937 30.93 -36.30 1.38
N SER A 938 31.98 -36.11 0.60
CA SER A 938 32.87 -34.95 0.66
C SER A 938 33.21 -34.41 -0.73
N GLY A 939 33.33 -33.10 -0.88
CA GLY A 939 33.55 -32.45 -2.17
C GLY A 939 33.64 -30.92 -2.03
N SER A 940 34.05 -30.25 -3.10
CA SER A 940 34.22 -28.78 -3.15
C SER A 940 33.51 -28.11 -4.33
N ASP A 941 33.00 -28.90 -5.27
CA ASP A 941 32.14 -28.47 -6.38
C ASP A 941 30.89 -29.36 -6.41
N ASN A 942 29.84 -28.93 -7.12
CA ASN A 942 28.54 -29.61 -7.08
C ASN A 942 28.51 -30.99 -7.75
N TRP A 943 29.50 -31.30 -8.61
CA TRP A 943 29.42 -32.39 -9.58
C TRP A 943 30.32 -33.57 -9.22
N GLU A 944 31.48 -33.32 -8.63
CA GLU A 944 32.45 -34.35 -8.25
C GLU A 944 32.56 -34.48 -6.73
N HIS A 945 32.01 -35.57 -6.19
CA HIS A 945 32.02 -35.86 -4.75
C HIS A 945 32.62 -37.24 -4.47
N ILE A 946 33.30 -37.37 -3.33
CA ILE A 946 33.93 -38.60 -2.85
C ILE A 946 33.10 -39.15 -1.68
N ILE A 947 32.62 -40.38 -1.85
CA ILE A 947 31.98 -41.20 -0.83
C ILE A 947 33.05 -42.09 -0.20
N THR A 948 33.27 -42.00 1.11
CA THR A 948 34.18 -42.89 1.84
C THR A 948 33.38 -44.02 2.51
N LEU A 949 33.91 -45.25 2.53
CA LEU A 949 33.30 -46.38 3.23
C LEU A 949 33.99 -46.59 4.58
N ASN A 950 33.45 -46.00 5.65
CA ASN A 950 34.06 -46.08 6.99
C ASN A 950 33.85 -47.45 7.67
N ASP A 951 32.74 -48.12 7.38
CA ASP A 951 32.36 -49.43 7.95
C ASP A 951 31.46 -50.23 6.97
N ASN A 952 31.14 -51.49 7.30
CA ASN A 952 30.40 -52.45 6.48
C ASN A 952 28.89 -52.15 6.39
N VAL A 953 28.57 -50.99 5.85
CA VAL A 953 27.20 -50.53 5.61
C VAL A 953 26.88 -50.47 4.11
N GLY A 954 25.60 -50.25 3.83
CA GLY A 954 25.11 -49.76 2.55
C GLY A 954 24.10 -48.65 2.80
N GLY A 955 23.79 -47.86 1.78
CA GLY A 955 22.96 -46.66 1.90
C GLY A 955 22.88 -45.87 0.60
N ASP A 956 22.14 -44.78 0.65
CA ASP A 956 21.96 -43.85 -0.47
C ASP A 956 22.74 -42.58 -0.22
N VAL A 957 23.49 -42.13 -1.22
CA VAL A 957 24.08 -40.79 -1.27
C VAL A 957 23.30 -39.99 -2.31
N THR A 958 22.44 -39.11 -1.83
CA THR A 958 21.48 -38.34 -2.63
C THR A 958 22.03 -36.96 -2.97
N LEU A 959 21.96 -36.60 -4.25
CA LEU A 959 22.09 -35.24 -4.75
C LEU A 959 20.71 -34.64 -4.93
N THR A 960 20.41 -33.58 -4.19
CA THR A 960 19.16 -32.82 -4.26
C THR A 960 19.41 -31.45 -4.88
N ALA A 961 18.57 -31.07 -5.83
CA ALA A 961 18.57 -29.78 -6.53
C ALA A 961 17.31 -28.98 -6.14
N GLU A 962 17.52 -27.79 -5.56
CA GLU A 962 16.47 -26.89 -5.09
C GLU A 962 16.58 -25.51 -5.73
N ALA A 963 15.46 -24.97 -6.18
CA ALA A 963 15.37 -23.62 -6.73
C ALA A 963 14.00 -23.00 -6.39
N SER A 964 13.93 -21.67 -6.25
CA SER A 964 12.69 -21.00 -5.88
C SER A 964 11.66 -21.08 -7.02
N GLY A 965 10.46 -21.57 -6.73
CA GLY A 965 9.38 -21.74 -7.72
C GLY A 965 9.42 -23.07 -8.50
N LEU A 966 10.38 -23.95 -8.24
CA LEU A 966 10.54 -25.24 -8.93
C LEU A 966 10.21 -26.45 -8.04
N GLU A 967 9.82 -27.56 -8.65
CA GLU A 967 9.77 -28.88 -8.00
C GLU A 967 11.19 -29.27 -7.55
N THR A 968 11.38 -29.65 -6.29
CA THR A 968 12.67 -30.21 -5.83
C THR A 968 12.95 -31.51 -6.58
N ARG A 969 14.14 -31.62 -7.20
CA ARG A 969 14.56 -32.82 -7.94
C ARG A 969 15.69 -33.50 -7.17
N SER A 970 15.72 -34.84 -7.17
CA SER A 970 16.78 -35.59 -6.50
C SER A 970 17.15 -36.86 -7.26
N THR A 971 18.41 -37.26 -7.14
CA THR A 971 18.97 -38.49 -7.70
C THR A 971 19.89 -39.13 -6.65
N SER A 972 20.02 -40.45 -6.63
CA SER A 972 20.77 -41.17 -5.59
C SER A 972 21.79 -42.12 -6.17
N PHE A 973 22.98 -42.12 -5.57
CA PHE A 973 23.98 -43.17 -5.74
C PHE A 973 23.81 -44.22 -4.64
N ARG A 974 23.62 -45.48 -5.03
CA ARG A 974 23.43 -46.61 -4.10
C ARG A 974 24.78 -47.25 -3.76
N VAL A 975 25.12 -47.33 -2.48
CA VAL A 975 26.12 -48.29 -1.99
C VAL A 975 25.35 -49.49 -1.46
N GLU A 976 25.44 -50.63 -2.15
CA GLU A 976 24.81 -51.87 -1.71
C GLU A 976 25.53 -52.43 -0.46
N ASN A 977 24.77 -52.94 0.52
CA ASN A 977 25.34 -53.85 1.52
C ASN A 977 25.39 -55.30 0.99
N SER A 978 25.94 -55.48 -0.21
CA SER A 978 26.07 -56.76 -0.91
C SER A 978 27.54 -57.20 -0.96
N GLY A 979 27.74 -58.51 -1.15
CA GLY A 979 29.07 -59.11 -1.33
C GLY A 979 29.99 -59.04 -0.12
N GLN A 980 31.30 -59.07 -0.38
CA GLN A 980 32.35 -59.24 0.63
C GLN A 980 32.89 -57.89 1.13
N TRP A 981 33.16 -57.83 2.43
CA TRP A 981 33.78 -56.68 3.10
C TRP A 981 35.21 -57.01 3.49
N TYR A 982 36.12 -56.06 3.29
CA TYR A 982 37.54 -56.19 3.59
C TYR A 982 38.04 -55.01 4.43
N TYR A 983 39.08 -55.20 5.25
CA TYR A 983 39.70 -54.10 6.00
C TYR A 983 41.17 -54.37 6.35
N LEU A 984 41.93 -53.31 6.62
CA LEU A 984 43.27 -53.39 7.20
C LEU A 984 43.16 -53.29 8.74
N PRO A 985 43.80 -54.17 9.53
CA PRO A 985 43.73 -54.13 10.98
C PRO A 985 44.59 -53.00 11.56
N ASP A 986 44.09 -52.32 12.60
CA ASP A 986 44.72 -51.10 13.10
C ASP A 986 46.03 -51.34 13.88
N GLY A 987 47.03 -50.50 13.58
CA GLY A 987 48.26 -50.34 14.35
C GLY A 987 49.26 -51.51 14.29
N ALA A 988 49.07 -52.49 13.41
CA ALA A 988 49.86 -53.72 13.39
C ALA A 988 50.50 -54.00 12.01
N VAL A 989 51.68 -53.42 11.78
CA VAL A 989 52.62 -53.90 10.76
C VAL A 989 53.24 -55.21 11.25
N PHE A 990 53.11 -56.30 10.49
CA PHE A 990 53.55 -57.62 10.93
C PHE A 990 54.94 -57.97 10.43
N TYR A 991 55.87 -58.12 11.37
CA TYR A 991 57.13 -58.82 11.16
C TYR A 991 56.91 -60.33 11.05
N TYR A 992 57.69 -60.96 10.17
CA TYR A 992 57.61 -62.38 9.78
C TYR A 992 57.53 -63.41 10.92
N ALA A 993 58.14 -63.14 12.08
CA ALA A 993 58.14 -64.05 13.23
C ALA A 993 56.73 -64.41 13.78
N ASN A 994 55.69 -63.67 13.42
CA ASN A 994 54.32 -63.87 13.91
C ASN A 994 53.35 -64.50 12.87
N ILE A 995 53.85 -64.96 11.71
CA ILE A 995 52.97 -65.44 10.63
C ILE A 995 52.51 -66.88 10.86
N ASN A 996 51.38 -66.99 11.55
CA ASN A 996 50.31 -67.89 11.11
C ASN A 996 49.25 -67.02 10.41
N ALA A 997 48.81 -67.40 9.21
CA ALA A 997 47.83 -66.60 8.45
C ALA A 997 46.52 -66.35 9.23
N SER A 998 46.14 -67.28 10.12
CA SER A 998 44.99 -67.18 11.02
C SER A 998 45.17 -66.23 12.23
N ALA A 999 46.33 -65.58 12.39
CA ALA A 999 46.67 -64.79 13.58
C ALA A 999 47.08 -63.32 13.29
N ALA A 1000 47.04 -62.88 12.02
CA ALA A 1000 47.56 -61.59 11.57
C ALA A 1000 46.65 -60.38 11.89
N GLY A 1001 46.32 -60.18 13.17
CA GLY A 1001 45.59 -59.00 13.66
C GLY A 1001 44.07 -58.99 13.44
N CYS A 1002 43.55 -59.84 12.54
CA CYS A 1002 42.13 -60.01 12.22
C CYS A 1002 41.31 -60.60 13.38
N ARG A 1003 41.15 -59.84 14.47
CA ARG A 1003 40.34 -60.26 15.64
C ARG A 1003 38.88 -60.40 15.20
N SER A 1004 38.35 -61.61 15.34
CA SER A 1004 36.99 -62.00 14.90
C SER A 1004 36.75 -62.00 13.38
N ALA A 1005 37.81 -62.01 12.57
CA ALA A 1005 37.75 -62.09 11.11
C ALA A 1005 38.80 -63.10 10.58
N THR A 1006 38.79 -63.37 9.28
CA THR A 1006 39.80 -64.20 8.59
C THR A 1006 40.77 -63.33 7.79
N ALA A 1007 42.02 -63.75 7.64
CA ALA A 1007 42.93 -63.09 6.70
C ALA A 1007 42.67 -63.56 5.26
N VAL A 1008 42.91 -62.71 4.29
CA VAL A 1008 43.00 -63.10 2.87
C VAL A 1008 44.34 -63.79 2.65
N ASP A 1009 44.31 -65.06 2.26
CA ASP A 1009 45.45 -65.97 2.21
C ASP A 1009 45.84 -66.42 0.78
N ASN A 1010 45.17 -65.86 -0.23
CA ASN A 1010 45.25 -66.30 -1.62
C ASN A 1010 45.29 -65.13 -2.62
N GLU A 1011 46.05 -65.31 -3.69
CA GLU A 1011 46.27 -64.26 -4.70
C GLU A 1011 45.00 -63.90 -5.49
N SER A 1012 44.11 -64.87 -5.72
CA SER A 1012 42.89 -64.66 -6.50
C SER A 1012 41.97 -63.62 -5.85
N GLU A 1013 41.83 -63.70 -4.53
CA GLU A 1013 41.04 -62.76 -3.73
C GLU A 1013 41.74 -61.39 -3.59
N MET A 1014 43.06 -61.35 -3.39
CA MET A 1014 43.82 -60.08 -3.45
C MET A 1014 43.64 -59.37 -4.81
N LYS A 1015 43.69 -60.11 -5.91
CA LYS A 1015 43.41 -59.59 -7.26
C LYS A 1015 41.96 -59.16 -7.44
N SER A 1016 41.00 -59.83 -6.81
CA SER A 1016 39.59 -59.39 -6.79
C SER A 1016 39.45 -58.00 -6.15
N ILE A 1017 40.11 -57.77 -5.01
CA ILE A 1017 40.16 -56.45 -4.34
C ILE A 1017 40.87 -55.42 -5.23
N TYR A 1018 42.03 -55.75 -5.80
CA TYR A 1018 42.78 -54.84 -6.67
C TYR A 1018 42.01 -54.47 -7.95
N ASN A 1019 41.28 -55.40 -8.56
CA ASN A 1019 40.46 -55.12 -9.75
C ASN A 1019 39.28 -54.17 -9.49
N VAL A 1020 38.90 -53.95 -8.23
CA VAL A 1020 37.86 -53.00 -7.83
C VAL A 1020 38.43 -51.71 -7.25
N TRP A 1021 39.48 -51.78 -6.43
CA TRP A 1021 40.02 -50.64 -5.67
C TRP A 1021 41.38 -50.12 -6.18
N GLY A 1022 42.10 -50.87 -7.01
CA GLY A 1022 43.34 -50.44 -7.67
C GLY A 1022 44.46 -50.04 -6.69
N ASN A 1023 45.18 -48.97 -7.02
CA ASN A 1023 46.34 -48.49 -6.28
C ASN A 1023 45.95 -47.76 -4.98
N PHE A 1024 46.33 -48.31 -3.82
CA PHE A 1024 45.99 -47.80 -2.49
C PHE A 1024 46.67 -46.46 -2.13
N PHE A 1025 47.73 -46.04 -2.84
CA PHE A 1025 48.34 -44.72 -2.65
C PHE A 1025 47.46 -43.55 -3.14
N LYS A 1026 46.36 -43.82 -3.84
CA LYS A 1026 45.43 -42.78 -4.33
C LYS A 1026 44.40 -42.32 -3.30
N TYR A 1027 44.28 -43.04 -2.17
CA TYR A 1027 43.28 -42.80 -1.14
C TYR A 1027 43.80 -41.83 -0.07
N SER A 1028 42.91 -41.21 0.70
CA SER A 1028 43.25 -40.02 1.51
C SER A 1028 43.89 -40.32 2.87
N THR A 1029 43.52 -41.41 3.54
CA THR A 1029 43.86 -41.67 4.95
C THR A 1029 44.11 -43.16 5.27
N GLU A 1030 43.06 -43.97 5.25
CA GLU A 1030 43.00 -45.30 5.89
C GLU A 1030 43.78 -46.38 5.12
N LEU A 1031 43.66 -46.39 3.79
CA LEU A 1031 44.38 -47.31 2.89
C LEU A 1031 45.80 -46.80 2.54
N ASN A 1032 46.06 -45.50 2.72
CA ASN A 1032 47.30 -44.83 2.36
C ASN A 1032 48.17 -44.47 3.60
N ARG A 1033 47.85 -45.08 4.76
CA ARG A 1033 48.50 -44.99 6.09
C ARG A 1033 49.67 -43.98 6.16
N LYS A 1034 49.34 -42.74 6.54
CA LYS A 1034 50.30 -41.61 6.67
C LYS A 1034 51.22 -41.69 7.89
N ASP A 1035 51.32 -42.86 8.52
CA ASP A 1035 52.11 -43.15 9.73
C ASP A 1035 53.59 -43.52 9.44
N GLY A 1036 53.98 -43.54 8.16
CA GLY A 1036 55.31 -43.93 7.70
C GLY A 1036 55.37 -45.35 7.11
N TYR A 1037 54.30 -46.13 7.22
CA TYR A 1037 54.19 -47.50 6.71
C TYR A 1037 53.25 -47.64 5.49
N GLY A 1038 52.84 -46.52 4.90
CA GLY A 1038 52.17 -46.47 3.60
C GLY A 1038 53.06 -47.04 2.49
N GLY A 1039 52.57 -48.06 1.79
CA GLY A 1039 53.27 -48.69 0.65
C GLY A 1039 53.95 -50.02 0.93
N LEU A 1040 53.89 -50.52 2.17
CA LEU A 1040 54.21 -51.92 2.42
C LEU A 1040 53.19 -52.84 1.70
N PRO A 1041 53.62 -53.98 1.14
CA PRO A 1041 52.70 -54.94 0.54
C PRO A 1041 51.87 -55.68 1.60
N VAL A 1042 50.95 -56.51 1.15
CA VAL A 1042 50.09 -57.36 1.98
C VAL A 1042 50.57 -58.81 1.94
N TRP A 1043 50.58 -59.48 3.08
CA TRP A 1043 50.84 -60.92 3.20
C TRP A 1043 49.77 -61.75 2.49
N ILE A 1044 50.18 -62.64 1.58
CA ILE A 1044 49.36 -63.77 1.12
C ILE A 1044 49.70 -65.00 1.96
N SER A 1045 50.98 -65.39 1.98
CA SER A 1045 51.46 -66.53 2.76
C SER A 1045 52.95 -66.41 3.14
N GLY A 1046 53.38 -67.24 4.08
CA GLY A 1046 54.79 -67.37 4.46
C GLY A 1046 55.02 -68.67 5.22
N SER A 1047 56.24 -69.22 5.13
CA SER A 1047 56.61 -70.46 5.82
C SER A 1047 57.76 -70.20 6.78
N ALA A 1048 57.53 -70.35 8.09
CA ALA A 1048 58.52 -70.16 9.15
C ALA A 1048 59.74 -71.11 9.04
N ALA A 1049 59.64 -72.20 8.26
CA ALA A 1049 60.72 -73.13 8.00
C ALA A 1049 61.55 -72.81 6.74
N GLY A 1050 61.11 -71.86 5.90
CA GLY A 1050 61.71 -71.57 4.60
C GLY A 1050 62.41 -70.21 4.46
N ASN A 1051 62.22 -69.27 5.40
CA ASN A 1051 62.66 -67.87 5.26
C ASN A 1051 62.14 -67.15 3.99
N THR A 1052 61.00 -67.61 3.47
CA THR A 1052 60.37 -67.13 2.23
C THR A 1052 58.90 -66.70 2.42
N ALA A 1053 58.52 -65.71 1.62
CA ALA A 1053 57.25 -64.99 1.66
C ALA A 1053 56.59 -64.89 0.27
N THR A 1054 55.26 -64.87 0.25
CA THR A 1054 54.44 -64.40 -0.88
C THR A 1054 53.75 -63.11 -0.47
N LEU A 1055 54.07 -62.01 -1.17
CA LEU A 1055 53.55 -60.66 -0.89
C LEU A 1055 52.81 -60.10 -2.12
N PHE A 1056 51.70 -59.41 -1.90
CA PHE A 1056 50.90 -58.73 -2.92
C PHE A 1056 51.00 -57.20 -2.80
N TYR A 1057 51.19 -56.51 -3.91
CA TYR A 1057 51.44 -55.06 -3.92
C TYR A 1057 50.21 -54.29 -4.41
N PHE A 1058 49.56 -53.56 -3.52
CA PHE A 1058 48.49 -52.61 -3.86
C PHE A 1058 49.02 -51.24 -4.33
N GLY A 1059 50.30 -51.14 -4.73
CA GLY A 1059 50.89 -49.91 -5.26
C GLY A 1059 52.39 -50.03 -5.48
N GLY A 1060 52.94 -49.09 -6.26
CA GLY A 1060 54.38 -49.01 -6.56
C GLY A 1060 54.74 -49.77 -7.83
N VAL A 1061 56.03 -50.08 -8.02
CA VAL A 1061 56.55 -50.68 -9.26
C VAL A 1061 56.03 -52.10 -9.56
N ASN A 1062 55.40 -52.75 -8.59
CA ASN A 1062 54.84 -54.11 -8.67
C ASN A 1062 53.30 -54.11 -8.52
N GLU A 1063 52.61 -52.98 -8.76
CA GLU A 1063 51.18 -52.87 -8.46
C GLU A 1063 50.31 -53.91 -9.19
N GLY A 1064 49.44 -54.59 -8.43
CA GLY A 1064 48.55 -55.64 -8.94
C GLY A 1064 49.18 -57.04 -9.06
N THR A 1065 50.46 -57.21 -8.72
CA THR A 1065 51.14 -58.53 -8.76
C THR A 1065 51.48 -59.07 -7.37
N SER A 1066 51.54 -60.40 -7.30
CA SER A 1066 52.19 -61.16 -6.23
C SER A 1066 53.67 -61.35 -6.57
N HIS A 1067 54.49 -61.56 -5.53
CA HIS A 1067 55.87 -62.00 -5.67
C HIS A 1067 56.21 -63.03 -4.59
N ASP A 1068 56.67 -64.20 -5.02
CA ASP A 1068 57.11 -65.32 -4.18
C ASP A 1068 58.59 -65.25 -3.81
N ASN A 1069 58.97 -66.03 -2.79
CA ASN A 1069 60.36 -66.27 -2.37
C ASN A 1069 61.16 -65.02 -1.98
N ILE A 1070 60.46 -63.93 -1.61
CA ILE A 1070 61.10 -62.73 -1.08
C ILE A 1070 61.86 -63.09 0.20
N THR A 1071 63.15 -62.75 0.24
CA THR A 1071 64.06 -63.09 1.34
C THR A 1071 63.95 -62.08 2.47
N ILE A 1072 63.60 -62.54 3.67
CA ILE A 1072 62.95 -61.70 4.68
C ILE A 1072 63.96 -61.18 5.72
N ALA A 1073 64.89 -60.32 5.31
CA ALA A 1073 65.93 -59.80 6.20
C ALA A 1073 65.35 -58.89 7.32
N ASP A 1074 64.48 -57.95 6.96
CA ASP A 1074 63.74 -57.05 7.89
C ASP A 1074 62.34 -56.72 7.31
N GLY A 1075 61.71 -57.71 6.66
CA GLY A 1075 60.48 -57.51 5.88
C GLY A 1075 59.25 -57.17 6.72
N GLN A 1076 58.72 -55.97 6.51
CA GLN A 1076 57.44 -55.49 7.06
C GLN A 1076 56.33 -55.59 6.00
N ALA A 1077 55.14 -56.06 6.39
CA ALA A 1077 53.95 -56.07 5.53
C ALA A 1077 52.65 -56.12 6.33
N TRP A 1078 51.55 -55.73 5.68
CA TRP A 1078 50.20 -55.65 6.23
C TRP A 1078 49.41 -56.96 6.04
N ALA A 1079 48.28 -57.10 6.71
CA ALA A 1079 47.28 -58.13 6.42
C ALA A 1079 45.96 -57.48 5.96
N VAL A 1080 45.23 -58.14 5.07
CA VAL A 1080 43.84 -57.79 4.74
C VAL A 1080 42.92 -58.80 5.41
N CYS A 1081 41.97 -58.32 6.18
CA CYS A 1081 40.97 -59.10 6.88
C CYS A 1081 39.63 -59.11 6.11
N LYS A 1082 38.85 -60.18 6.29
CA LYS A 1082 37.46 -60.39 5.83
C LYS A 1082 36.64 -61.12 6.89
#